data_AF-A0A438MVN4-F1
#
_entry.id   AF-A0A438MVN4-F1
#
_cell.length_a   1.000
_cell.length_b   1.000
_cell.length_c   1.000
_cell.angle_alpha   90.00
_cell.angle_beta   90.00
_cell.angle_gamma   90.00
#
_symmetry.space_group_name_H-M   'P 1'
#
loop_
_entity.id
_entity.type
_entity.pdbx_description
1 polymer ?
#
loop_
_entity_poly.entity_id
_entity_poly.type
_entity_poly.pdbx_seq_one_letter_code
_entity_poly.pdbx_strand_id
1 'polypeptide(L)'
;MSQSTVTVTEQVSKFKIGGKVADLTGHVNLERFNKEVPQREYDYAVKVISSKLDDMSLVAAKLLLTIAPNHPALLIDARKSPATLSKVDSVSTDDLDAEIYITAVMIKRFADGLMDARYALNWGHIFMQKGPTRTGVKLVDSLTPFNAVHPKLSRLDLNDLPKPTEDIEQVKHDLDVWGYGFVKNALTPEEVKSLRKRLMDQAKGEAKAGHGFFDGGEKKPNQRVWCLPNKGQEFIDLLEKNKTIDDMVPDFLGDDAILFSYTANIARPGNTPMHMHTDQITIQPPIRSVAVGMNLMYFLEDVTEENGGTLVMPGSHKGNWAPDDPYDPVDTVAAAGPAGTCMVFESRLWHATGANKMPEDSGSERPVLLVFFTRPWMRQQENYSLSLKDEVLDVCSDRVKGYFGFKTSGSIGGGYWRKQVLEASGNTFDGTSGGLPSFIQELPKDLTVEENQYLTAKQCFTFPPAPFQREVLLKFLEFGYPFLPIVNIDHISDVALGRARKPIPLLLYHALMGAGLAAVDHLTLKKYGYTSKCEARNAFYCKAKALMDMDVEVDRVCICQAALLFVSWASKNDRRDGYYWTGLALSHAYSLSLHKSAAATPTTNSDRLRRRIWWSIVIKEADVCIAMGKHPRLVTHAIPELNFKDFAAVPVSSSDYLDSEGSTASELVQIAIIQRAKLAIIVHDILRFMHSSPSYGRSANSRDQKVWQLDAELQDWRHQLPIKMWWNQGLEGSLDSEVQLTISFLNLSYLMAMIMLHKPEIPARRWTESITTEGGWGADDELCKHQLHARSMRRAADDMTMIHRKLSELGLTPVIPALSLATICAAVSVHLLDARSTCESARSKSLAQLDTCLTVLQEVGNLHYTAADIAKIVAASVKSVKKRELESNDRGLMTINEVPFDVSRELPQTARNMFSTSVESRRDDIPSVGTMDNIEILSAFPEMEYFFDFGMDL
;
A
#
# COMPACT_ATOMS: atom_id res chain seq x y z
N MET A 1 7.89 -47.76 -20.64
CA MET A 1 6.42 -47.81 -20.79
C MET A 1 6.00 -46.42 -21.20
N SER A 2 5.49 -46.26 -22.42
CA SER A 2 5.00 -44.99 -22.94
C SER A 2 3.77 -44.56 -22.14
N GLN A 3 3.90 -43.56 -21.27
CA GLN A 3 2.76 -42.87 -20.70
C GLN A 3 2.05 -42.17 -21.86
N SER A 4 0.87 -42.66 -22.21
CA SER A 4 -0.04 -42.03 -23.15
C SER A 4 -0.58 -40.79 -22.43
N THR A 5 0.02 -39.63 -22.68
CA THR A 5 -0.54 -38.36 -22.24
C THR A 5 -1.92 -38.22 -22.88
N VAL A 6 -2.97 -38.16 -22.07
CA VAL A 6 -4.32 -37.83 -22.54
C VAL A 6 -4.30 -36.34 -22.87
N THR A 7 -3.95 -36.01 -24.11
CA THR A 7 -4.01 -34.64 -24.62
C THR A 7 -5.46 -34.31 -24.96
N VAL A 8 -6.00 -33.23 -24.41
CA VAL A 8 -7.31 -32.70 -24.85
C VAL A 8 -7.16 -32.29 -26.32
N THR A 9 -7.80 -33.01 -27.24
CA THR A 9 -7.76 -32.72 -28.68
C THR A 9 -9.02 -31.96 -29.10
N GLU A 10 -8.88 -31.08 -30.10
CA GLU A 10 -9.90 -30.20 -30.71
C GLU A 10 -11.12 -30.92 -31.32
N GLN A 11 -11.44 -32.17 -30.95
CA GLN A 11 -12.70 -32.79 -31.39
C GLN A 11 -13.88 -32.09 -30.71
N VAL A 12 -14.34 -31.04 -31.39
CA VAL A 12 -15.45 -30.15 -31.10
C VAL A 12 -16.69 -30.95 -30.70
N SER A 13 -16.99 -30.99 -29.40
CA SER A 13 -18.33 -31.34 -28.94
C SER A 13 -19.24 -30.15 -29.19
N LYS A 14 -19.94 -30.19 -30.32
CA LYS A 14 -21.17 -29.45 -30.58
C LYS A 14 -22.17 -29.74 -29.43
N PHE A 15 -22.32 -28.85 -28.46
CA PHE A 15 -23.20 -29.07 -27.29
C PHE A 15 -24.66 -28.97 -27.71
N LYS A 16 -25.51 -29.98 -27.49
CA LYS A 16 -26.96 -29.81 -27.70
C LYS A 16 -27.61 -29.18 -26.47
N ILE A 17 -28.00 -27.90 -26.56
CA ILE A 17 -28.89 -27.23 -25.61
C ILE A 17 -30.30 -27.30 -26.21
N GLY A 18 -31.24 -27.98 -25.54
CA GLY A 18 -32.63 -28.09 -26.00
C GLY A 18 -32.80 -28.67 -27.43
N GLY A 19 -31.87 -29.52 -27.88
CA GLY A 19 -31.89 -30.09 -29.23
C GLY A 19 -31.17 -29.28 -30.32
N LYS A 20 -30.61 -28.10 -30.01
CA LYS A 20 -29.76 -27.31 -30.93
C LYS A 20 -28.31 -27.21 -30.46
N VAL A 21 -27.38 -27.23 -31.40
CA VAL A 21 -25.94 -27.16 -31.15
C VAL A 21 -25.54 -25.74 -30.72
N ALA A 22 -25.02 -25.57 -29.51
CA ALA A 22 -24.26 -24.42 -29.07
C ALA A 22 -22.76 -24.72 -29.20
N ASP A 23 -22.07 -23.85 -29.92
CA ASP A 23 -20.63 -23.91 -30.09
C ASP A 23 -19.94 -23.08 -28.98
N LEU A 24 -19.33 -23.75 -28.01
CA LEU A 24 -18.53 -23.12 -26.95
C LEU A 24 -17.03 -23.07 -27.29
N THR A 25 -16.62 -23.51 -28.49
CA THR A 25 -15.20 -23.64 -28.85
C THR A 25 -14.46 -22.30 -28.96
N GLY A 26 -15.18 -21.18 -29.11
CA GLY A 26 -14.56 -19.85 -29.21
C GLY A 26 -14.01 -19.25 -27.92
N HIS A 27 -14.30 -19.81 -26.73
CA HIS A 27 -14.02 -19.14 -25.44
C HIS A 27 -13.35 -19.99 -24.35
N VAL A 28 -13.14 -21.29 -24.56
CA VAL A 28 -12.44 -22.14 -23.58
C VAL A 28 -10.97 -22.26 -24.00
N ASN A 29 -10.07 -21.60 -23.26
CA ASN A 29 -8.63 -21.86 -23.43
C ASN A 29 -8.31 -23.28 -22.92
N LEU A 30 -8.39 -24.26 -23.81
CA LEU A 30 -8.14 -25.68 -23.53
C LEU A 30 -6.72 -25.95 -23.04
N GLU A 31 -5.75 -25.09 -23.37
CA GLU A 31 -4.37 -25.21 -22.87
C GLU A 31 -4.32 -25.20 -21.35
N ARG A 32 -5.27 -24.53 -20.68
CA ARG A 32 -5.32 -24.47 -19.20
C ARG A 32 -5.46 -25.86 -18.56
N PHE A 33 -6.15 -26.79 -19.21
CA PHE A 33 -6.38 -28.15 -18.72
C PHE A 33 -5.26 -29.11 -19.13
N ASN A 34 -4.40 -28.70 -20.06
CA ASN A 34 -3.21 -29.44 -20.48
C ASN A 34 -1.94 -29.07 -19.70
N LYS A 35 -2.05 -28.24 -18.65
CA LYS A 35 -0.91 -27.87 -17.79
C LYS A 35 -0.63 -28.94 -16.75
N GLU A 36 0.65 -29.28 -16.61
CA GLU A 36 1.10 -30.15 -15.53
C GLU A 36 0.88 -29.50 -14.16
N VAL A 37 0.51 -30.31 -13.17
CA VAL A 37 0.26 -29.87 -11.79
C VAL A 37 1.22 -30.60 -10.84
N PRO A 38 1.79 -29.96 -9.81
CA PRO A 38 2.60 -30.63 -8.80
C PRO A 38 1.80 -31.67 -8.01
N GLN A 39 2.43 -32.78 -7.60
CA GLN A 39 1.78 -33.87 -6.84
C GLN A 39 1.02 -33.36 -5.61
N ARG A 40 1.59 -32.40 -4.88
CA ARG A 40 0.97 -31.83 -3.67
C ARG A 40 -0.39 -31.17 -3.93
N GLU A 41 -0.56 -30.52 -5.08
CA GLU A 41 -1.82 -29.85 -5.44
C GLU A 41 -2.87 -30.86 -5.90
N TYR A 42 -2.46 -31.89 -6.66
CA TYR A 42 -3.33 -33.00 -7.01
C TYR A 42 -3.81 -33.75 -5.77
N ASP A 43 -2.91 -34.07 -4.83
CA ASP A 43 -3.25 -34.77 -3.58
C ASP A 43 -4.21 -33.95 -2.72
N TYR A 44 -4.04 -32.62 -2.67
CA TYR A 44 -5.00 -31.73 -2.01
C TYR A 44 -6.38 -31.81 -2.65
N ALA A 45 -6.47 -31.71 -3.98
CA ALA A 45 -7.73 -31.79 -4.71
C ALA A 45 -8.44 -33.14 -4.48
N VAL A 46 -7.69 -34.24 -4.52
CA VAL A 46 -8.20 -35.59 -4.18
C VAL A 46 -8.72 -35.64 -2.75
N LYS A 47 -7.99 -35.06 -1.78
CA LYS A 47 -8.41 -35.02 -0.38
C LYS A 47 -9.72 -34.27 -0.19
N VAL A 48 -9.87 -33.11 -0.85
CA VAL A 48 -11.11 -32.32 -0.84
C VAL A 48 -12.28 -33.15 -1.38
N ILE A 49 -12.13 -33.72 -2.58
CA ILE A 49 -13.16 -34.55 -3.21
C ILE A 49 -13.54 -35.74 -2.32
N SER A 50 -12.53 -36.42 -1.76
CA SER A 50 -12.74 -37.59 -0.88
C SER A 50 -13.54 -37.22 0.38
N SER A 51 -13.30 -36.03 0.94
CA SER A 51 -14.04 -35.56 2.12
C SER A 51 -15.49 -35.16 1.84
N LYS A 52 -15.89 -35.09 0.56
CA LYS A 52 -17.19 -34.60 0.10
C LYS A 52 -18.06 -35.65 -0.57
N LEU A 53 -17.67 -36.93 -0.52
CA LEU A 53 -18.40 -38.02 -1.17
C LEU A 53 -19.82 -38.23 -0.60
N ASP A 54 -20.05 -37.90 0.67
CA ASP A 54 -21.38 -37.96 1.30
C ASP A 54 -22.32 -36.88 0.74
N ASP A 55 -21.77 -35.71 0.39
CA ASP A 55 -22.50 -34.55 -0.12
C ASP A 55 -22.85 -34.71 -1.63
N MET A 56 -22.27 -35.69 -2.33
CA MET A 56 -22.42 -35.88 -3.78
C MET A 56 -23.70 -36.62 -4.21
N SER A 57 -24.60 -36.94 -3.28
CA SER A 57 -25.85 -37.68 -3.59
C SER A 57 -26.74 -37.02 -4.65
N LEU A 58 -26.71 -35.68 -4.76
CA LEU A 58 -27.50 -34.91 -5.74
C LEU A 58 -26.95 -34.98 -7.18
N VAL A 59 -25.69 -35.40 -7.35
CA VAL A 59 -25.04 -35.55 -8.66
C VAL A 59 -25.68 -36.69 -9.45
N ALA A 60 -25.99 -37.81 -8.79
CA ALA A 60 -26.70 -38.97 -9.34
C ALA A 60 -26.13 -39.50 -10.67
N ALA A 61 -24.80 -39.45 -10.83
CA ALA A 61 -24.09 -39.81 -12.06
C ALA A 61 -22.76 -40.51 -11.76
N LYS A 62 -22.31 -41.34 -12.70
CA LYS A 62 -20.94 -41.86 -12.76
C LYS A 62 -20.11 -40.99 -13.70
N LEU A 63 -19.10 -40.32 -13.17
CA LEU A 63 -18.31 -39.33 -13.89
C LEU A 63 -16.81 -39.56 -13.79
N LEU A 64 -16.11 -39.17 -14.85
CA LEU A 64 -14.64 -39.12 -14.91
C LEU A 64 -14.21 -37.66 -14.76
N LEU A 65 -13.45 -37.35 -13.71
CA LEU A 65 -12.92 -36.02 -13.43
C LEU A 65 -11.41 -35.98 -13.69
N THR A 66 -10.99 -35.17 -14.67
CA THR A 66 -9.59 -34.95 -15.00
C THR A 66 -9.11 -33.61 -14.43
N ILE A 67 -8.07 -33.68 -13.59
CA ILE A 67 -7.51 -32.49 -12.92
C ILE A 67 -6.34 -31.90 -13.70
N ALA A 68 -5.46 -32.78 -14.20
CA ALA A 68 -4.25 -32.45 -14.95
C ALA A 68 -3.83 -33.68 -15.77
N PRO A 69 -3.14 -33.50 -16.91
CA PRO A 69 -2.79 -34.60 -17.82
C PRO A 69 -1.66 -35.49 -17.28
N ASN A 70 -0.86 -35.00 -16.33
CA ASN A 70 0.27 -35.73 -15.73
C ASN A 70 -0.12 -36.58 -14.50
N HIS A 71 -1.42 -36.65 -14.15
CA HIS A 71 -1.94 -37.40 -13.00
C HIS A 71 -3.10 -38.32 -13.40
N PRO A 72 -3.36 -39.41 -12.64
CA PRO A 72 -4.53 -40.25 -12.87
C PRO A 72 -5.84 -39.47 -12.78
N ALA A 73 -6.80 -39.77 -13.65
CA ALA A 73 -8.14 -39.23 -13.56
C ALA A 73 -8.89 -39.85 -12.36
N LEU A 74 -9.94 -39.18 -11.91
CA LEU A 74 -10.77 -39.58 -10.78
C LEU A 74 -12.11 -40.11 -11.27
N LEU A 75 -12.38 -41.40 -11.07
CA LEU A 75 -13.67 -42.00 -11.33
C LEU A 75 -14.55 -41.88 -10.07
N ILE A 76 -15.62 -41.09 -10.17
CA ILE A 76 -16.59 -40.84 -9.11
C ILE A 76 -17.91 -41.49 -9.50
N ASP A 77 -18.39 -42.45 -8.72
CA ASP A 77 -19.73 -43.04 -8.88
C ASP A 77 -20.65 -42.51 -7.77
N ALA A 78 -21.45 -41.50 -8.12
CA ALA A 78 -22.40 -40.86 -7.22
C ALA A 78 -23.85 -41.33 -7.45
N ARG A 79 -24.05 -42.46 -8.14
CA ARG A 79 -25.38 -43.09 -8.32
C ARG A 79 -25.88 -43.75 -7.03
N LYS A 80 -24.99 -43.93 -6.05
CA LYS A 80 -25.26 -44.45 -4.71
C LYS A 80 -24.75 -43.45 -3.67
N SER A 81 -25.32 -43.52 -2.46
CA SER A 81 -24.87 -42.72 -1.31
C SER A 81 -24.33 -43.68 -0.23
N PRO A 82 -23.10 -43.48 0.26
CA PRO A 82 -22.14 -42.44 -0.16
C PRO A 82 -21.56 -42.70 -1.56
N ALA A 83 -21.08 -41.65 -2.23
CA ALA A 83 -20.41 -41.81 -3.51
C ALA A 83 -19.07 -42.55 -3.35
N THR A 84 -18.62 -43.24 -4.40
CA THR A 84 -17.31 -43.93 -4.39
C THR A 84 -16.31 -43.23 -5.30
N LEU A 85 -15.04 -43.17 -4.89
CA LEU A 85 -13.93 -42.56 -5.63
C LEU A 85 -12.82 -43.58 -5.91
N SER A 86 -12.31 -43.60 -7.14
CA SER A 86 -11.14 -44.39 -7.52
C SER A 86 -10.24 -43.63 -8.50
N LYS A 87 -8.92 -43.88 -8.46
CA LYS A 87 -7.94 -43.31 -9.40
C LYS A 87 -7.75 -44.25 -10.58
N VAL A 88 -7.76 -43.72 -11.80
CA VAL A 88 -7.75 -44.49 -13.04
C VAL A 88 -6.85 -43.83 -14.09
N ASP A 89 -6.01 -44.62 -14.76
CA ASP A 89 -5.15 -44.13 -15.85
C ASP A 89 -5.86 -44.13 -17.21
N SER A 90 -6.87 -45.00 -17.38
CA SER A 90 -7.78 -45.02 -18.54
C SER A 90 -9.08 -45.73 -18.17
N VAL A 91 -10.22 -45.29 -18.71
CA VAL A 91 -11.55 -45.89 -18.47
C VAL A 91 -12.30 -46.00 -19.79
N SER A 92 -13.04 -47.10 -19.98
CA SER A 92 -13.99 -47.21 -21.09
C SER A 92 -15.09 -46.14 -20.96
N THR A 93 -15.30 -45.36 -22.00
CA THR A 93 -16.25 -44.23 -22.01
C THR A 93 -17.72 -44.67 -22.12
N ASP A 94 -18.00 -45.96 -22.30
CA ASP A 94 -19.35 -46.48 -22.59
C ASP A 94 -20.29 -46.45 -21.37
N ASP A 95 -19.76 -46.60 -20.14
CA ASP A 95 -20.53 -46.60 -18.88
C ASP A 95 -20.44 -45.26 -18.09
N LEU A 96 -19.89 -44.21 -18.71
CA LEU A 96 -19.78 -42.88 -18.08
C LEU A 96 -20.98 -41.99 -18.43
N ASP A 97 -21.59 -41.38 -17.42
CA ASP A 97 -22.64 -40.37 -17.59
C ASP A 97 -22.05 -39.00 -17.97
N ALA A 98 -20.87 -38.66 -17.45
CA ALA A 98 -20.17 -37.40 -17.75
C ALA A 98 -18.64 -37.51 -17.69
N GLU A 99 -17.97 -36.65 -18.45
CA GLU A 99 -16.51 -36.48 -18.43
C GLU A 99 -16.20 -34.99 -18.28
N ILE A 100 -15.45 -34.65 -17.23
CA ILE A 100 -15.33 -33.29 -16.71
C ILE A 100 -13.86 -32.96 -16.46
N TYR A 101 -13.47 -31.74 -16.81
CA TYR A 101 -12.14 -31.20 -16.55
C TYR A 101 -12.25 -30.00 -15.62
N ILE A 102 -11.56 -30.06 -14.48
CA ILE A 102 -11.49 -28.99 -13.47
C ILE A 102 -10.08 -28.96 -12.89
N THR A 103 -9.41 -27.81 -12.93
CA THR A 103 -8.05 -27.69 -12.41
C THR A 103 -8.00 -27.79 -10.88
N ALA A 104 -6.86 -28.22 -10.33
CA ALA A 104 -6.67 -28.34 -8.88
C ALA A 104 -6.93 -27.02 -8.13
N VAL A 105 -6.51 -25.89 -8.73
CA VAL A 105 -6.75 -24.54 -8.20
C VAL A 105 -8.24 -24.22 -8.10
N MET A 106 -9.05 -24.65 -9.07
CA MET A 106 -10.49 -24.42 -9.04
C MET A 106 -11.18 -25.29 -7.99
N ILE A 107 -10.78 -26.56 -7.86
CA ILE A 107 -11.29 -27.44 -6.78
C ILE A 107 -11.05 -26.81 -5.40
N LYS A 108 -9.86 -26.23 -5.17
CA LYS A 108 -9.57 -25.48 -3.95
C LYS A 108 -10.49 -24.26 -3.79
N ARG A 109 -10.65 -23.44 -4.83
CA ARG A 109 -11.52 -22.26 -4.78
C ARG A 109 -12.98 -22.59 -4.51
N PHE A 110 -13.48 -23.71 -5.02
CA PHE A 110 -14.82 -24.19 -4.72
C PHE A 110 -14.94 -24.57 -3.24
N ALA A 111 -14.01 -25.37 -2.72
CA ALA A 111 -13.99 -25.77 -1.31
C ALA A 111 -13.90 -24.58 -0.34
N ASP A 112 -13.15 -23.53 -0.71
CA ASP A 112 -12.99 -22.32 0.08
C ASP A 112 -14.18 -21.34 -0.07
N GLY A 113 -15.17 -21.65 -0.91
CA GLY A 113 -16.30 -20.75 -1.19
C GLY A 113 -15.92 -19.48 -1.97
N LEU A 114 -14.83 -19.53 -2.74
CA LEU A 114 -14.31 -18.40 -3.50
C LEU A 114 -14.83 -18.32 -4.93
N MET A 115 -15.62 -19.30 -5.37
CA MET A 115 -16.13 -19.37 -6.75
C MET A 115 -17.48 -20.11 -6.79
N ASP A 116 -18.40 -19.59 -7.61
CA ASP A 116 -19.70 -20.21 -7.91
C ASP A 116 -19.60 -21.12 -9.14
N ALA A 117 -20.25 -22.29 -9.11
CA ALA A 117 -20.21 -23.26 -10.20
C ALA A 117 -20.68 -22.67 -11.55
N ARG A 118 -21.74 -21.86 -11.53
CA ARG A 118 -22.34 -21.32 -12.76
C ARG A 118 -21.43 -20.25 -13.39
N TYR A 119 -20.75 -19.45 -12.57
CA TYR A 119 -19.76 -18.47 -13.06
C TYR A 119 -18.49 -19.13 -13.56
N ALA A 120 -17.99 -20.15 -12.84
CA ALA A 120 -16.85 -20.93 -13.27
C ALA A 120 -17.10 -21.59 -14.63
N LEU A 121 -18.30 -22.12 -14.84
CA LEU A 121 -18.71 -22.68 -16.12
C LEU A 121 -18.72 -21.61 -17.23
N ASN A 122 -19.34 -20.45 -16.97
CA ASN A 122 -19.39 -19.34 -17.92
C ASN A 122 -17.99 -18.82 -18.31
N TRP A 123 -17.04 -18.84 -17.39
CA TRP A 123 -15.64 -18.42 -17.63
C TRP A 123 -14.72 -19.56 -18.11
N GLY A 124 -15.29 -20.73 -18.41
CA GLY A 124 -14.56 -21.89 -18.94
C GLY A 124 -13.58 -22.53 -17.93
N HIS A 125 -13.85 -22.42 -16.64
CA HIS A 125 -13.09 -23.09 -15.57
C HIS A 125 -13.57 -24.53 -15.30
N ILE A 126 -14.78 -24.87 -15.75
CA ILE A 126 -15.33 -26.22 -15.81
C ILE A 126 -15.51 -26.55 -17.29
N PHE A 127 -14.90 -27.63 -17.75
CA PHE A 127 -15.06 -28.08 -19.13
C PHE A 127 -15.70 -29.46 -19.16
N MET A 128 -16.83 -29.56 -19.87
CA MET A 128 -17.61 -30.79 -20.02
C MET A 128 -17.24 -31.42 -21.36
N GLN A 129 -16.51 -32.53 -21.35
CA GLN A 129 -16.18 -33.29 -22.56
C GLN A 129 -17.36 -34.21 -22.95
N LYS A 130 -18.07 -34.74 -21.96
CA LYS A 130 -19.25 -35.59 -22.12
C LYS A 130 -20.26 -35.30 -21.01
N GLY A 131 -21.55 -35.50 -21.30
CA GLY A 131 -22.64 -35.43 -20.33
C GLY A 131 -23.27 -34.04 -20.21
N PRO A 132 -24.39 -33.93 -19.46
CA PRO A 132 -25.14 -32.69 -19.36
C PRO A 132 -24.47 -31.71 -18.37
N THR A 133 -24.55 -30.42 -18.68
CA THR A 133 -23.97 -29.32 -17.88
C THR A 133 -24.36 -29.38 -16.40
N ARG A 134 -25.64 -29.65 -16.11
CA ARG A 134 -26.16 -29.79 -14.74
C ARG A 134 -25.38 -30.77 -13.87
N THR A 135 -24.79 -31.82 -14.46
CA THR A 135 -23.98 -32.79 -13.70
C THR A 135 -22.69 -32.13 -13.20
N GLY A 136 -22.04 -31.31 -14.02
CA GLY A 136 -20.86 -30.54 -13.61
C GLY A 136 -21.18 -29.47 -12.56
N VAL A 137 -22.31 -28.78 -12.71
CA VAL A 137 -22.79 -27.80 -11.71
C VAL A 137 -23.00 -28.47 -10.36
N LYS A 138 -23.74 -29.59 -10.32
CA LYS A 138 -24.02 -30.35 -9.09
C LYS A 138 -22.77 -30.93 -8.44
N LEU A 139 -21.81 -31.40 -9.24
CA LEU A 139 -20.51 -31.84 -8.74
C LEU A 139 -19.83 -30.69 -8.01
N VAL A 140 -19.76 -29.51 -8.62
CA VAL A 140 -19.10 -28.36 -8.00
C VAL A 140 -19.88 -27.85 -6.80
N ASP A 141 -21.22 -27.75 -6.87
CA ASP A 141 -22.04 -27.33 -5.74
C ASP A 141 -21.80 -28.24 -4.52
N SER A 142 -21.62 -29.56 -4.71
CA SER A 142 -21.26 -30.50 -3.62
C SER A 142 -19.87 -30.26 -3.00
N LEU A 143 -18.96 -29.64 -3.75
CA LEU A 143 -17.63 -29.26 -3.25
C LEU A 143 -17.66 -27.92 -2.50
N THR A 144 -18.65 -27.07 -2.78
CA THR A 144 -18.74 -25.74 -2.17
C THR A 144 -19.39 -25.75 -0.78
N PRO A 145 -19.06 -24.79 0.09
CA PRO A 145 -19.73 -24.64 1.38
C PRO A 145 -21.14 -24.03 1.28
N PHE A 146 -21.57 -23.59 0.09
CA PHE A 146 -22.87 -22.97 -0.12
C PHE A 146 -23.88 -23.98 -0.67
N ASN A 147 -24.97 -24.21 0.06
CA ASN A 147 -26.08 -25.01 -0.44
C ASN A 147 -26.90 -24.17 -1.42
N ALA A 148 -26.64 -24.33 -2.72
CA ALA A 148 -27.48 -23.79 -3.77
C ALA A 148 -28.90 -24.39 -3.64
N VAL A 149 -29.92 -23.55 -3.71
CA VAL A 149 -31.32 -23.96 -3.74
C VAL A 149 -31.81 -23.81 -5.16
N HIS A 150 -32.18 -24.91 -5.79
CA HIS A 150 -32.75 -24.90 -7.13
C HIS A 150 -34.26 -24.69 -7.03
N PRO A 151 -34.78 -23.52 -7.45
CA PRO A 151 -36.19 -23.20 -7.27
C PRO A 151 -37.06 -23.93 -8.29
N LYS A 152 -38.36 -23.99 -7.99
CA LYS A 152 -39.40 -24.46 -8.91
C LYS A 152 -40.52 -23.44 -8.95
N LEU A 153 -40.87 -22.92 -10.13
CA LEU A 153 -41.93 -21.92 -10.30
C LEU A 153 -43.28 -22.42 -9.77
N SER A 154 -43.53 -23.73 -9.84
CA SER A 154 -44.73 -24.38 -9.31
C SER A 154 -45.05 -24.09 -7.83
N ARG A 155 -44.11 -23.52 -7.08
CA ARG A 155 -44.29 -23.12 -5.67
C ARG A 155 -44.79 -21.68 -5.50
N LEU A 156 -44.90 -20.90 -6.57
CA LEU A 156 -45.33 -19.50 -6.56
C LEU A 156 -46.75 -19.36 -7.14
N ASP A 157 -47.54 -18.42 -6.62
CA ASP A 157 -48.77 -18.00 -7.28
C ASP A 157 -48.41 -16.99 -8.38
N LEU A 158 -48.65 -17.36 -9.64
CA LEU A 158 -48.33 -16.51 -10.79
C LEU A 158 -49.18 -15.23 -10.85
N ASN A 159 -50.31 -15.18 -10.14
CA ASN A 159 -51.15 -13.99 -10.11
C ASN A 159 -50.54 -12.84 -9.30
N ASP A 160 -49.67 -13.17 -8.35
CA ASP A 160 -49.00 -12.25 -7.42
C ASP A 160 -47.72 -11.64 -8.01
N LEU A 161 -47.34 -12.04 -9.23
CA LEU A 161 -46.15 -11.52 -9.90
C LEU A 161 -46.31 -10.02 -10.22
N PRO A 162 -45.19 -9.26 -10.21
CA PRO A 162 -45.18 -7.83 -10.50
C PRO A 162 -45.86 -7.48 -11.83
N LYS A 163 -46.64 -6.40 -11.84
CA LYS A 163 -47.32 -5.85 -13.02
C LYS A 163 -46.99 -4.36 -13.17
N PRO A 164 -46.98 -3.80 -14.40
CA PRO A 164 -46.79 -2.37 -14.60
C PRO A 164 -47.76 -1.52 -13.79
N THR A 165 -47.21 -0.68 -12.90
CA THR A 165 -47.97 0.24 -12.04
C THR A 165 -47.30 1.62 -11.99
N GLU A 166 -48.07 2.67 -11.72
CA GLU A 166 -47.54 4.02 -11.45
C GLU A 166 -47.27 4.24 -9.95
N ASP A 167 -47.66 3.31 -9.10
CA ASP A 167 -47.39 3.34 -7.66
C ASP A 167 -45.96 2.88 -7.36
N ILE A 168 -45.08 3.83 -7.08
CA ILE A 168 -43.67 3.58 -6.77
C ILE A 168 -43.50 2.72 -5.50
N GLU A 169 -44.37 2.85 -4.50
CA GLU A 169 -44.25 2.06 -3.28
C GLU A 169 -44.61 0.60 -3.53
N GLN A 170 -45.57 0.33 -4.43
CA GLN A 170 -45.81 -1.02 -4.93
C GLN A 170 -44.60 -1.56 -5.69
N VAL A 171 -43.92 -0.75 -6.51
CA VAL A 171 -42.70 -1.19 -7.22
C VAL A 171 -41.56 -1.52 -6.25
N LYS A 172 -41.37 -0.73 -5.20
CA LYS A 172 -40.40 -1.03 -4.13
C LYS A 172 -40.76 -2.31 -3.37
N HIS A 173 -42.04 -2.52 -3.09
CA HIS A 173 -42.52 -3.77 -2.51
C HIS A 173 -42.25 -4.97 -3.42
N ASP A 174 -42.57 -4.87 -4.70
CA ASP A 174 -42.30 -5.91 -5.70
C ASP A 174 -40.80 -6.20 -5.82
N LEU A 175 -39.95 -5.18 -5.79
CA LEU A 175 -38.50 -5.32 -5.77
C LEU A 175 -38.03 -6.09 -4.52
N ASP A 176 -38.57 -5.79 -3.34
CA ASP A 176 -38.24 -6.55 -2.12
C ASP A 176 -38.73 -7.99 -2.21
N VAL A 177 -39.98 -8.23 -2.63
CA VAL A 177 -40.59 -9.56 -2.64
C VAL A 177 -40.01 -10.46 -3.74
N TRP A 178 -39.94 -9.94 -4.96
CA TRP A 178 -39.68 -10.69 -6.19
C TRP A 178 -38.33 -10.39 -6.83
N GLY A 179 -37.64 -9.33 -6.41
CA GLY A 179 -36.33 -8.93 -6.93
C GLY A 179 -36.40 -8.10 -8.20
N TYR A 180 -37.62 -7.85 -8.69
CA TYR A 180 -37.92 -6.93 -9.78
C TYR A 180 -39.32 -6.32 -9.64
N GLY A 181 -39.54 -5.19 -10.31
CA GLY A 181 -40.82 -4.50 -10.42
C GLY A 181 -40.92 -3.68 -11.71
N PHE A 182 -42.09 -3.08 -11.96
CA PHE A 182 -42.34 -2.32 -13.20
C PHE A 182 -42.92 -0.94 -12.91
N VAL A 183 -42.17 0.10 -13.27
CA VAL A 183 -42.68 1.47 -13.33
C VAL A 183 -43.36 1.68 -14.68
N LYS A 184 -44.68 1.75 -14.67
CA LYS A 184 -45.49 2.07 -15.84
C LYS A 184 -45.29 3.53 -16.21
N ASN A 185 -45.30 3.83 -17.52
CA ASN A 185 -45.17 5.20 -18.04
C ASN A 185 -43.90 5.91 -17.55
N ALA A 186 -42.82 5.15 -17.29
CA ALA A 186 -41.52 5.67 -16.92
C ALA A 186 -40.89 6.55 -18.02
N LEU A 187 -41.33 6.35 -19.27
CA LEU A 187 -41.07 7.23 -20.40
C LEU A 187 -42.39 7.62 -21.05
N THR A 188 -42.48 8.86 -21.49
CA THR A 188 -43.56 9.33 -22.37
C THR A 188 -43.44 8.72 -23.77
N PRO A 189 -44.54 8.64 -24.55
CA PRO A 189 -44.48 8.18 -25.94
C PRO A 189 -43.48 8.95 -26.81
N GLU A 190 -43.33 10.26 -26.57
CA GLU A 190 -42.38 11.13 -27.24
C GLU A 190 -40.92 10.76 -26.90
N GLU A 191 -40.62 10.51 -25.62
CA GLU A 191 -39.30 10.06 -25.17
C GLU A 191 -38.96 8.69 -25.74
N VAL A 192 -39.90 7.73 -25.72
CA VAL A 192 -39.74 6.41 -26.34
C VAL A 192 -39.37 6.56 -27.81
N LYS A 193 -40.12 7.38 -28.55
CA LYS A 193 -39.87 7.63 -29.97
C LYS A 193 -38.49 8.26 -30.20
N SER A 194 -38.12 9.25 -29.40
CA SER A 194 -36.84 9.96 -29.51
C SER A 194 -35.64 9.05 -29.20
N LEU A 195 -35.67 8.37 -28.06
CA LEU A 195 -34.63 7.44 -27.62
C LEU A 195 -34.47 6.27 -28.60
N ARG A 196 -35.59 5.68 -29.03
CA ARG A 196 -35.58 4.60 -30.03
C ARG A 196 -34.94 5.08 -31.33
N LYS A 197 -35.36 6.23 -31.87
CA LYS A 197 -34.79 6.76 -33.11
C LYS A 197 -33.27 6.95 -32.97
N ARG A 198 -32.81 7.63 -31.92
CA ARG A 198 -31.38 7.90 -31.74
C ARG A 198 -30.56 6.62 -31.59
N LEU A 199 -31.07 5.65 -30.81
CA LEU A 199 -30.45 4.35 -30.64
C LEU A 199 -30.33 3.60 -31.98
N MET A 200 -31.41 3.52 -32.75
CA MET A 200 -31.42 2.80 -34.03
C MET A 200 -30.52 3.47 -35.07
N ASP A 201 -30.49 4.80 -35.11
CA ASP A 201 -29.57 5.57 -35.96
C ASP A 201 -28.11 5.26 -35.60
N GLN A 202 -27.80 5.20 -34.30
CA GLN A 202 -26.47 4.85 -33.80
C GLN A 202 -26.07 3.41 -34.13
N ALA A 203 -26.97 2.46 -33.88
CA ALA A 203 -26.75 1.04 -34.12
C ALA A 203 -26.47 0.77 -35.62
N LYS A 204 -27.25 1.39 -36.52
CA LYS A 204 -27.02 1.33 -37.97
C LYS A 204 -25.69 1.98 -38.37
N GLY A 205 -25.34 3.11 -37.75
CA GLY A 205 -24.06 3.78 -37.96
C GLY A 205 -22.87 2.90 -37.60
N GLU A 206 -22.89 2.28 -36.42
CA GLU A 206 -21.83 1.38 -35.95
C GLU A 206 -21.72 0.13 -36.82
N ALA A 207 -22.85 -0.46 -37.22
CA ALA A 207 -22.86 -1.59 -38.14
C ALA A 207 -22.22 -1.23 -39.49
N LYS A 208 -22.60 -0.07 -40.07
CA LYS A 208 -22.05 0.42 -41.34
C LYS A 208 -20.56 0.73 -41.25
N ALA A 209 -20.10 1.22 -40.10
CA ALA A 209 -18.68 1.51 -39.86
C ALA A 209 -17.83 0.27 -39.52
N GLY A 210 -18.45 -0.92 -39.37
CA GLY A 210 -17.74 -2.14 -38.98
C GLY A 210 -17.37 -2.20 -37.49
N HIS A 211 -17.97 -1.34 -36.65
CA HIS A 211 -17.74 -1.27 -35.21
C HIS A 211 -18.90 -1.83 -34.39
N GLY A 212 -19.99 -2.26 -35.03
CA GLY A 212 -21.12 -2.89 -34.36
C GLY A 212 -20.73 -4.24 -33.75
N PHE A 213 -21.17 -4.49 -32.52
CA PHE A 213 -21.02 -5.79 -31.88
C PHE A 213 -22.29 -6.59 -31.92
N PHE A 214 -22.15 -7.85 -32.33
CA PHE A 214 -23.26 -8.73 -32.61
C PHE A 214 -23.14 -10.05 -31.83
N ASP A 215 -24.23 -10.48 -31.22
CA ASP A 215 -24.34 -11.69 -30.40
C ASP A 215 -25.70 -12.40 -30.56
N GLY A 216 -26.00 -13.37 -29.71
CA GLY A 216 -27.29 -14.08 -29.72
C GLY A 216 -27.33 -15.37 -30.55
N GLY A 217 -26.24 -16.14 -30.60
CA GLY A 217 -26.19 -17.45 -31.26
C GLY A 217 -25.30 -17.46 -32.52
N GLU A 218 -25.35 -18.54 -33.30
CA GLU A 218 -24.45 -18.79 -34.44
C GLU A 218 -24.50 -17.66 -35.50
N LYS A 219 -25.70 -17.18 -35.83
CA LYS A 219 -25.90 -16.08 -36.80
C LYS A 219 -25.65 -14.68 -36.20
N LYS A 220 -25.44 -14.59 -34.87
CA LYS A 220 -25.25 -13.34 -34.12
C LYS A 220 -26.26 -12.22 -34.50
N PRO A 221 -27.58 -12.46 -34.42
CA PRO A 221 -28.59 -11.51 -34.91
C PRO A 221 -28.77 -10.27 -34.02
N ASN A 222 -28.44 -10.36 -32.73
CA ASN A 222 -28.62 -9.27 -31.79
C ASN A 222 -27.49 -8.26 -31.91
N GLN A 223 -27.75 -7.00 -31.54
CA GLN A 223 -26.73 -5.96 -31.48
C GLN A 223 -26.68 -5.32 -30.09
N ARG A 224 -25.47 -5.11 -29.56
CA ARG A 224 -25.23 -4.32 -28.35
C ARG A 224 -24.65 -2.96 -28.71
N VAL A 225 -25.09 -1.92 -28.01
CA VAL A 225 -24.57 -0.56 -28.15
C VAL A 225 -24.12 -0.07 -26.78
N TRP A 226 -22.82 0.19 -26.62
CA TRP A 226 -22.22 0.62 -25.35
C TRP A 226 -22.00 2.12 -25.25
N CYS A 227 -21.71 2.62 -24.06
CA CYS A 227 -21.34 4.01 -23.79
C CYS A 227 -22.33 4.98 -24.45
N LEU A 228 -23.63 4.76 -24.19
CA LEU A 228 -24.71 5.59 -24.72
C LEU A 228 -24.60 7.08 -24.39
N PRO A 229 -24.02 7.53 -23.24
CA PRO A 229 -23.82 8.95 -22.99
C PRO A 229 -23.12 9.72 -24.13
N ASN A 230 -22.18 9.09 -24.83
CA ASN A 230 -21.47 9.71 -25.95
C ASN A 230 -22.28 9.77 -27.26
N LYS A 231 -23.46 9.16 -27.27
CA LYS A 231 -24.19 8.79 -28.47
C LYS A 231 -25.50 9.55 -28.61
N GLY A 232 -25.73 10.64 -27.87
CA GLY A 232 -26.89 11.50 -28.08
C GLY A 232 -27.34 12.21 -26.82
N GLN A 233 -27.86 13.43 -27.00
CA GLN A 233 -28.38 14.23 -25.90
C GLN A 233 -29.57 13.54 -25.22
N GLU A 234 -30.34 12.74 -25.97
CA GLU A 234 -31.47 11.97 -25.46
C GLU A 234 -31.06 11.02 -24.33
N PHE A 235 -29.84 10.45 -24.40
CA PHE A 235 -29.33 9.55 -23.37
C PHE A 235 -28.90 10.29 -22.11
N ILE A 236 -28.33 11.50 -22.26
CA ILE A 236 -27.98 12.38 -21.13
C ILE A 236 -29.26 12.91 -20.47
N ASP A 237 -30.23 13.33 -21.26
CA ASP A 237 -31.53 13.81 -20.80
C ASP A 237 -32.25 12.75 -19.94
N LEU A 238 -32.12 11.46 -20.28
CA LEU A 238 -32.66 10.38 -19.44
C LEU A 238 -32.02 10.39 -18.05
N LEU A 239 -30.70 10.55 -17.93
CA LEU A 239 -29.99 10.62 -16.64
C LEU A 239 -30.34 11.90 -15.87
N GLU A 240 -30.64 12.99 -16.57
CA GLU A 240 -30.94 14.28 -15.98
C GLU A 240 -32.40 14.45 -15.55
N LYS A 241 -33.35 13.77 -16.20
CA LYS A 241 -34.77 14.13 -16.06
C LYS A 241 -35.66 12.98 -15.62
N ASN A 242 -35.19 11.73 -15.68
CA ASN A 242 -36.07 10.59 -15.44
C ASN A 242 -36.35 10.38 -13.94
N LYS A 243 -37.62 10.56 -13.56
CA LYS A 243 -38.10 10.40 -12.19
C LYS A 243 -37.91 8.99 -11.62
N THR A 244 -37.90 7.95 -12.45
CA THR A 244 -37.65 6.58 -11.98
C THR A 244 -36.23 6.45 -11.41
N ILE A 245 -35.25 7.17 -11.96
CA ILE A 245 -33.89 7.21 -11.42
C ILE A 245 -33.91 7.87 -10.05
N ASP A 246 -34.55 9.03 -9.94
CA ASP A 246 -34.61 9.82 -8.70
C ASP A 246 -35.34 9.09 -7.57
N ASP A 247 -36.42 8.36 -7.88
CA ASP A 247 -37.26 7.67 -6.88
C ASP A 247 -36.69 6.31 -6.44
N MET A 248 -35.90 5.63 -7.28
CA MET A 248 -35.44 4.26 -7.02
C MET A 248 -33.97 4.16 -6.62
N VAL A 249 -33.08 4.93 -7.25
CA VAL A 249 -31.63 4.74 -7.10
C VAL A 249 -31.12 5.16 -5.72
N PRO A 250 -31.44 6.36 -5.19
CA PRO A 250 -30.99 6.77 -3.87
C PRO A 250 -31.53 5.86 -2.76
N ASP A 251 -32.81 5.48 -2.83
CA ASP A 251 -33.45 4.60 -1.85
C ASP A 251 -32.80 3.21 -1.78
N PHE A 252 -32.40 2.65 -2.93
CA PHE A 252 -31.84 1.30 -2.98
C PHE A 252 -30.31 1.24 -2.76
N LEU A 253 -29.56 2.18 -3.36
CA LEU A 253 -28.09 2.15 -3.39
C LEU A 253 -27.42 3.22 -2.51
N GLY A 254 -28.17 4.23 -2.08
CA GLY A 254 -27.68 5.43 -1.38
C GLY A 254 -27.42 6.60 -2.33
N ASP A 255 -27.30 7.80 -1.75
CA ASP A 255 -27.19 9.08 -2.48
C ASP A 255 -25.96 9.21 -3.40
N ASP A 256 -24.91 8.43 -3.13
CA ASP A 256 -23.66 8.46 -3.89
C ASP A 256 -23.55 7.28 -4.89
N ALA A 257 -24.68 6.73 -5.35
CA ALA A 257 -24.68 5.70 -6.39
C ALA A 257 -23.95 6.17 -7.66
N ILE A 258 -23.29 5.23 -8.33
CA ILE A 258 -22.55 5.47 -9.58
C ILE A 258 -23.09 4.57 -10.69
N LEU A 259 -23.01 5.05 -11.91
CA LEU A 259 -23.46 4.33 -13.10
C LEU A 259 -22.41 3.29 -13.47
N PHE A 260 -22.72 2.00 -13.37
CA PHE A 260 -21.79 0.93 -13.72
C PHE A 260 -21.65 0.76 -15.24
N SER A 261 -22.77 0.86 -15.94
CA SER A 261 -22.85 0.81 -17.41
C SER A 261 -24.15 1.41 -17.91
N TYR A 262 -24.13 2.00 -19.10
CA TYR A 262 -25.32 2.50 -19.79
C TYR A 262 -25.29 2.07 -21.25
N THR A 263 -26.02 1.00 -21.52
CA THR A 263 -25.96 0.25 -22.78
C THR A 263 -27.35 0.00 -23.34
N ALA A 264 -27.43 -0.46 -24.58
CA ALA A 264 -28.67 -0.94 -25.17
C ALA A 264 -28.48 -2.33 -25.79
N ASN A 265 -29.53 -3.14 -25.67
CA ASN A 265 -29.62 -4.45 -26.29
C ASN A 265 -30.77 -4.46 -27.30
N ILE A 266 -30.47 -4.81 -28.55
CA ILE A 266 -31.45 -4.94 -29.63
C ILE A 266 -31.57 -6.43 -29.96
N ALA A 267 -32.60 -7.08 -29.42
CA ALA A 267 -32.86 -8.50 -29.69
C ALA A 267 -33.65 -8.67 -30.99
N ARG A 268 -33.23 -9.61 -31.83
CA ARG A 268 -33.82 -9.88 -33.15
C ARG A 268 -34.22 -11.36 -33.32
N PRO A 269 -35.17 -11.67 -34.20
CA PRO A 269 -35.53 -13.03 -34.57
C PRO A 269 -34.34 -13.95 -34.82
N GLY A 270 -34.48 -15.20 -34.38
CA GLY A 270 -33.44 -16.22 -34.57
C GLY A 270 -32.34 -16.20 -33.51
N ASN A 271 -32.43 -15.33 -32.49
CA ASN A 271 -31.47 -15.37 -31.39
C ASN A 271 -31.67 -16.58 -30.48
N THR A 272 -30.60 -17.04 -29.86
CA THR A 272 -30.66 -17.99 -28.74
C THR A 272 -30.83 -17.23 -27.41
N PRO A 273 -31.51 -17.82 -26.41
CA PRO A 273 -31.54 -17.25 -25.07
C PRO A 273 -30.12 -17.05 -24.54
N MET A 274 -29.94 -16.01 -23.73
CA MET A 274 -28.70 -15.83 -23.00
C MET A 274 -28.61 -16.86 -21.86
N HIS A 275 -27.40 -17.16 -21.39
CA HIS A 275 -27.24 -17.92 -20.16
C HIS A 275 -27.82 -17.11 -18.99
N MET A 276 -28.45 -17.82 -18.05
CA MET A 276 -28.90 -17.30 -16.78
C MET A 276 -27.69 -16.79 -15.99
N HIS A 277 -27.79 -15.57 -15.50
CA HIS A 277 -26.74 -14.90 -14.75
C HIS A 277 -27.37 -13.88 -13.80
N THR A 278 -26.51 -13.29 -12.97
CA THR A 278 -26.85 -12.15 -12.11
C THR A 278 -25.89 -11.03 -12.46
N ASP A 279 -26.32 -9.77 -12.41
CA ASP A 279 -25.43 -8.64 -12.71
C ASP A 279 -24.31 -8.46 -11.66
N GLN A 280 -24.40 -9.16 -10.52
CA GLN A 280 -23.35 -9.25 -9.49
C GLN A 280 -22.25 -10.30 -9.77
N ILE A 281 -22.24 -10.93 -10.96
CA ILE A 281 -21.27 -11.98 -11.34
C ILE A 281 -19.79 -11.55 -11.20
N THR A 282 -19.51 -10.26 -11.27
CA THR A 282 -18.16 -9.68 -11.20
C THR A 282 -17.56 -9.67 -9.78
N ILE A 283 -18.37 -9.92 -8.74
CA ILE A 283 -17.90 -9.93 -7.35
C ILE A 283 -17.51 -11.35 -6.94
N GLN A 284 -16.22 -11.54 -6.61
CA GLN A 284 -15.64 -12.79 -6.11
C GLN A 284 -14.92 -12.55 -4.79
N PRO A 285 -15.16 -13.34 -3.72
CA PRO A 285 -16.12 -14.45 -3.63
C PRO A 285 -17.58 -14.01 -3.86
N PRO A 286 -18.47 -14.90 -4.30
CA PRO A 286 -19.88 -14.55 -4.51
C PRO A 286 -20.51 -14.03 -3.20
N ILE A 287 -20.86 -12.74 -3.17
CA ILE A 287 -21.59 -12.13 -2.05
C ILE A 287 -23.08 -12.18 -2.39
N ARG A 288 -23.89 -12.89 -1.61
CA ARG A 288 -25.36 -12.96 -1.80
C ARG A 288 -26.14 -12.17 -0.74
N SER A 289 -25.51 -11.83 0.38
CA SER A 289 -26.14 -11.13 1.51
C SER A 289 -26.44 -9.66 1.24
N VAL A 290 -25.78 -9.05 0.25
CA VAL A 290 -25.90 -7.62 -0.07
C VAL A 290 -26.10 -7.44 -1.57
N ALA A 291 -27.12 -6.67 -1.95
CA ALA A 291 -27.27 -6.14 -3.30
C ALA A 291 -26.34 -4.94 -3.50
N VAL A 292 -25.55 -4.98 -4.56
CA VAL A 292 -24.51 -3.97 -4.86
C VAL A 292 -24.88 -3.09 -6.04
N GLY A 293 -25.91 -3.45 -6.79
CA GLY A 293 -26.41 -2.69 -7.91
C GLY A 293 -27.88 -2.94 -8.22
N MET A 294 -28.42 -2.09 -9.08
CA MET A 294 -29.79 -2.12 -9.56
C MET A 294 -29.82 -1.64 -11.01
N ASN A 295 -30.52 -2.37 -11.86
CA ASN A 295 -30.65 -2.09 -13.27
C ASN A 295 -32.03 -1.50 -13.55
N LEU A 296 -32.06 -0.40 -14.30
CA LEU A 296 -33.27 0.23 -14.81
C LEU A 296 -33.34 -0.07 -16.31
N MET A 297 -34.20 -1.02 -16.68
CA MET A 297 -34.38 -1.46 -18.06
C MET A 297 -35.59 -0.79 -18.69
N TYR A 298 -35.35 0.17 -19.58
CA TYR A 298 -36.42 0.90 -20.27
C TYR A 298 -36.82 0.22 -21.57
N PHE A 299 -38.13 0.01 -21.73
CA PHE A 299 -38.71 -0.64 -22.90
C PHE A 299 -38.97 0.39 -24.00
N LEU A 300 -38.27 0.26 -25.14
CA LEU A 300 -38.46 1.13 -26.32
C LEU A 300 -39.41 0.52 -27.37
N GLU A 301 -40.04 -0.60 -27.03
CA GLU A 301 -41.15 -1.28 -27.70
C GLU A 301 -41.91 -2.11 -26.67
N ASP A 302 -43.07 -2.64 -27.05
CA ASP A 302 -43.73 -3.68 -26.26
C ASP A 302 -42.81 -4.89 -26.10
N VAL A 303 -42.61 -5.31 -24.86
CA VAL A 303 -41.84 -6.50 -24.52
C VAL A 303 -42.81 -7.62 -24.19
N THR A 304 -42.68 -8.74 -24.89
CA THR A 304 -43.56 -9.92 -24.79
C THR A 304 -42.72 -11.18 -24.64
N GLU A 305 -43.34 -12.31 -24.29
CA GLU A 305 -42.62 -13.58 -24.28
C GLU A 305 -42.18 -13.96 -25.70
N GLU A 306 -43.02 -13.69 -26.70
CA GLU A 306 -42.83 -14.05 -28.10
C GLU A 306 -41.65 -13.31 -28.73
N ASN A 307 -41.47 -12.01 -28.43
CA ASN A 307 -40.36 -11.22 -28.97
C ASN A 307 -39.06 -11.27 -28.13
N GLY A 308 -38.98 -12.21 -27.18
CA GLY A 308 -37.77 -12.47 -26.41
C GLY A 308 -37.60 -11.53 -25.22
N GLY A 309 -38.69 -11.28 -24.48
CA GLY A 309 -38.65 -10.58 -23.21
C GLY A 309 -37.67 -11.17 -22.22
N THR A 310 -37.17 -10.33 -21.32
CA THR A 310 -36.19 -10.73 -20.31
C THR A 310 -36.79 -11.81 -19.43
N LEU A 311 -36.14 -12.96 -19.36
CA LEU A 311 -36.52 -14.07 -18.50
C LEU A 311 -35.97 -13.79 -17.11
N VAL A 312 -36.82 -13.87 -16.09
CA VAL A 312 -36.43 -13.73 -14.69
C VAL A 312 -36.86 -14.94 -13.90
N MET A 313 -36.13 -15.21 -12.82
CA MET A 313 -36.49 -16.18 -11.81
C MET A 313 -36.99 -15.42 -10.56
N PRO A 314 -38.31 -15.25 -10.39
CA PRO A 314 -38.86 -14.39 -9.33
C PRO A 314 -38.43 -14.85 -7.94
N GLY A 315 -38.02 -13.91 -7.10
CA GLY A 315 -37.58 -14.16 -5.72
C GLY A 315 -36.17 -14.74 -5.60
N SER A 316 -35.47 -14.99 -6.72
CA SER A 316 -34.13 -15.62 -6.70
C SER A 316 -33.03 -14.75 -6.09
N HIS A 317 -33.29 -13.47 -5.83
CA HIS A 317 -32.41 -12.61 -5.05
C HIS A 317 -32.41 -12.97 -3.55
N LYS A 318 -33.42 -13.69 -3.07
CA LYS A 318 -33.55 -14.12 -1.67
C LYS A 318 -32.82 -15.45 -1.44
N GLY A 319 -31.78 -15.41 -0.62
CA GLY A 319 -31.02 -16.60 -0.23
C GLY A 319 -30.11 -17.12 -1.34
N ASN A 320 -29.83 -18.43 -1.33
CA ASN A 320 -28.87 -19.06 -2.23
C ASN A 320 -29.54 -19.68 -3.47
N TRP A 321 -30.55 -19.01 -4.02
CA TRP A 321 -31.25 -19.52 -5.19
C TRP A 321 -30.35 -19.51 -6.42
N ALA A 322 -30.44 -20.57 -7.22
CA ALA A 322 -29.59 -20.74 -8.38
C ALA A 322 -30.14 -21.76 -9.40
N PRO A 323 -29.95 -21.53 -10.71
CA PRO A 323 -30.28 -22.53 -11.70
C PRO A 323 -29.35 -23.76 -11.59
N ASP A 324 -29.93 -24.95 -11.68
CA ASP A 324 -29.20 -26.22 -11.84
C ASP A 324 -28.38 -26.28 -13.14
N ASP A 325 -28.83 -25.54 -14.17
CA ASP A 325 -28.16 -25.38 -15.45
C ASP A 325 -28.35 -23.94 -15.94
N PRO A 326 -27.29 -23.11 -15.98
CA PRO A 326 -27.43 -21.72 -16.38
C PRO A 326 -27.77 -21.57 -17.87
N TYR A 327 -27.69 -22.63 -18.69
CA TYR A 327 -28.05 -22.56 -20.11
C TYR A 327 -29.47 -23.06 -20.41
N ASP A 328 -30.16 -23.56 -19.39
CA ASP A 328 -31.53 -24.04 -19.50
C ASP A 328 -32.44 -23.14 -18.64
N PRO A 329 -33.12 -22.14 -19.22
CA PRO A 329 -33.90 -21.15 -18.48
C PRO A 329 -35.26 -21.72 -18.02
N VAL A 330 -35.26 -22.93 -17.47
CA VAL A 330 -36.42 -23.52 -16.78
C VAL A 330 -36.74 -22.72 -15.52
N ASP A 331 -37.99 -22.79 -15.09
CA ASP A 331 -38.44 -22.08 -13.90
C ASP A 331 -38.22 -20.54 -13.98
N THR A 332 -38.40 -19.98 -15.19
CA THR A 332 -38.37 -18.53 -15.44
C THR A 332 -39.68 -18.00 -16.01
N VAL A 333 -39.93 -16.71 -15.86
CA VAL A 333 -41.07 -15.98 -16.46
C VAL A 333 -40.55 -14.84 -17.34
N ALA A 334 -41.26 -14.53 -18.43
CA ALA A 334 -40.94 -13.36 -19.23
C ALA A 334 -41.46 -12.08 -18.56
N ALA A 335 -40.55 -11.17 -18.24
CA ALA A 335 -40.84 -9.85 -17.71
C ALA A 335 -41.40 -8.94 -18.83
N ALA A 336 -42.68 -9.16 -19.16
CA ALA A 336 -43.39 -8.48 -20.24
C ALA A 336 -44.04 -7.17 -19.78
N GLY A 337 -44.12 -6.19 -20.68
CA GLY A 337 -44.73 -4.89 -20.42
C GLY A 337 -44.78 -4.01 -21.67
N PRO A 338 -45.67 -3.01 -21.71
CA PRO A 338 -45.80 -2.12 -22.86
C PRO A 338 -44.59 -1.18 -22.98
N ALA A 339 -44.39 -0.63 -24.18
CA ALA A 339 -43.39 0.42 -24.44
C ALA A 339 -43.52 1.59 -23.44
N GLY A 340 -42.39 2.15 -23.03
CA GLY A 340 -42.31 3.21 -22.02
C GLY A 340 -42.33 2.71 -20.57
N THR A 341 -42.50 1.41 -20.34
CA THR A 341 -42.29 0.80 -19.01
C THR A 341 -40.80 0.74 -18.68
N CYS A 342 -40.45 0.97 -17.40
CA CYS A 342 -39.14 0.66 -16.85
C CYS A 342 -39.25 -0.57 -15.94
N MET A 343 -38.57 -1.65 -16.31
CA MET A 343 -38.36 -2.79 -15.42
C MET A 343 -37.16 -2.49 -14.51
N VAL A 344 -37.41 -2.46 -13.20
CA VAL A 344 -36.38 -2.26 -12.18
C VAL A 344 -36.05 -3.62 -11.58
N PHE A 345 -34.78 -3.99 -11.51
CA PHE A 345 -34.37 -5.24 -10.86
C PHE A 345 -33.00 -5.12 -10.19
N GLU A 346 -32.85 -5.84 -9.08
CA GLU A 346 -31.61 -5.80 -8.32
C GLU A 346 -30.56 -6.81 -8.82
N SER A 347 -29.28 -6.54 -8.51
CA SER A 347 -28.13 -7.22 -9.12
C SER A 347 -27.99 -8.71 -8.81
N ARG A 348 -28.72 -9.26 -7.82
CA ARG A 348 -28.67 -10.69 -7.46
C ARG A 348 -29.76 -11.51 -8.15
N LEU A 349 -30.74 -10.88 -8.78
CA LEU A 349 -31.80 -11.59 -9.48
C LEU A 349 -31.23 -12.40 -10.65
N TRP A 350 -31.55 -13.70 -10.69
CA TRP A 350 -31.20 -14.54 -11.83
C TRP A 350 -32.10 -14.23 -13.02
N HIS A 351 -31.47 -13.89 -14.14
CA HIS A 351 -32.16 -13.49 -15.34
C HIS A 351 -31.36 -13.80 -16.62
N ALA A 352 -32.03 -13.74 -17.76
CA ALA A 352 -31.46 -13.91 -19.09
C ALA A 352 -32.26 -13.14 -20.14
N THR A 353 -31.65 -12.83 -21.29
CA THR A 353 -32.42 -12.40 -22.47
C THR A 353 -33.15 -13.59 -23.06
N GLY A 354 -34.47 -13.48 -23.29
CA GLY A 354 -35.27 -14.53 -23.93
C GLY A 354 -34.98 -14.69 -25.42
N ALA A 355 -35.41 -15.82 -25.98
CA ALA A 355 -35.41 -16.02 -27.43
C ALA A 355 -36.55 -15.24 -28.08
N ASN A 356 -36.23 -14.45 -29.08
CA ASN A 356 -37.17 -13.81 -29.98
C ASN A 356 -37.65 -14.85 -31.00
N LYS A 357 -38.87 -15.34 -30.76
CA LYS A 357 -39.57 -16.40 -31.51
C LYS A 357 -40.35 -15.85 -32.71
N MET A 358 -40.29 -14.54 -32.96
CA MET A 358 -40.94 -13.92 -34.12
C MET A 358 -40.31 -14.43 -35.44
N PRO A 359 -41.04 -14.41 -36.57
CA PRO A 359 -40.50 -14.81 -37.87
C PRO A 359 -39.24 -14.01 -38.26
N GLU A 360 -38.23 -14.64 -38.88
CA GLU A 360 -36.96 -13.99 -39.28
C GLU A 360 -37.17 -12.80 -40.23
N ASP A 361 -38.22 -12.83 -41.05
CA ASP A 361 -38.60 -11.80 -42.03
C ASP A 361 -39.57 -10.74 -41.49
N SER A 362 -40.02 -10.85 -40.24
CA SER A 362 -40.98 -9.92 -39.64
C SER A 362 -40.46 -8.51 -39.43
N GLY A 363 -39.14 -8.29 -39.48
CA GLY A 363 -38.51 -7.02 -39.12
C GLY A 363 -38.65 -6.67 -37.64
N SER A 364 -39.07 -7.61 -36.79
CA SER A 364 -39.20 -7.40 -35.34
C SER A 364 -37.84 -7.10 -34.71
N GLU A 365 -37.74 -6.00 -33.98
CA GLU A 365 -36.57 -5.64 -33.19
C GLU A 365 -37.06 -5.27 -31.79
N ARG A 366 -36.44 -5.81 -30.74
CA ARG A 366 -36.78 -5.47 -29.35
C ARG A 366 -35.65 -4.67 -28.71
N PRO A 367 -35.60 -3.34 -28.91
CA PRO A 367 -34.62 -2.49 -28.25
C PRO A 367 -35.03 -2.20 -26.81
N VAL A 368 -34.08 -2.40 -25.89
CA VAL A 368 -34.18 -1.94 -24.50
C VAL A 368 -32.92 -1.17 -24.11
N LEU A 369 -33.08 -0.16 -23.27
CA LEU A 369 -31.96 0.52 -22.60
C LEU A 369 -31.71 -0.15 -21.26
N LEU A 370 -30.45 -0.30 -20.90
CA LEU A 370 -29.98 -0.87 -19.63
C LEU A 370 -29.16 0.19 -18.91
N VAL A 371 -29.73 0.78 -17.86
CA VAL A 371 -29.09 1.80 -17.04
C VAL A 371 -28.77 1.17 -15.69
N PHE A 372 -27.54 0.65 -15.56
CA PHE A 372 -27.16 -0.12 -14.38
C PHE A 372 -26.39 0.74 -13.40
N PHE A 373 -26.95 0.96 -12.20
CA PHE A 373 -26.31 1.67 -11.11
C PHE A 373 -25.73 0.70 -10.09
N THR A 374 -24.64 1.10 -9.44
CA THR A 374 -23.99 0.37 -8.35
C THR A 374 -23.62 1.29 -7.19
N ARG A 375 -23.33 0.69 -6.04
CA ARG A 375 -22.79 1.41 -4.89
C ARG A 375 -21.44 2.08 -5.22
N PRO A 376 -21.10 3.23 -4.59
CA PRO A 376 -19.94 4.05 -4.94
C PRO A 376 -18.57 3.39 -4.83
N TRP A 377 -18.44 2.26 -4.15
CA TRP A 377 -17.17 1.54 -4.00
C TRP A 377 -16.91 0.51 -5.11
N MET A 378 -17.89 0.27 -5.98
CA MET A 378 -17.74 -0.63 -7.12
C MET A 378 -16.98 0.05 -8.26
N ARG A 379 -16.07 -0.66 -8.90
CA ARG A 379 -15.46 -0.17 -10.15
C ARG A 379 -16.48 -0.30 -11.28
N GLN A 380 -16.72 0.78 -12.01
CA GLN A 380 -17.62 0.82 -13.17
C GLN A 380 -17.09 -0.08 -14.31
N GLN A 381 -17.99 -0.78 -15.00
CA GLN A 381 -17.65 -1.56 -16.20
C GLN A 381 -17.27 -0.64 -17.36
N GLU A 382 -18.04 0.43 -17.56
CA GLU A 382 -17.68 1.50 -18.48
C GLU A 382 -16.81 2.52 -17.73
N ASN A 383 -15.56 2.70 -18.18
CA ASN A 383 -14.66 3.64 -17.55
C ASN A 383 -14.90 5.07 -18.06
N TYR A 384 -15.92 5.73 -17.52
CA TYR A 384 -16.35 7.05 -17.97
C TYR A 384 -15.28 8.14 -17.86
N SER A 385 -14.34 8.02 -16.90
CA SER A 385 -13.20 8.93 -16.78
C SER A 385 -12.26 8.91 -18.00
N LEU A 386 -12.25 7.83 -18.77
CA LEU A 386 -11.48 7.70 -20.01
C LEU A 386 -12.34 7.71 -21.27
N SER A 387 -13.58 7.22 -21.18
CA SER A 387 -14.41 7.00 -22.35
C SER A 387 -15.34 8.15 -22.68
N LEU A 388 -15.72 9.00 -21.72
CA LEU A 388 -16.58 10.15 -22.03
C LEU A 388 -15.81 11.20 -22.82
N LYS A 389 -16.48 11.79 -23.79
CA LYS A 389 -15.95 12.96 -24.49
C LYS A 389 -16.11 14.22 -23.63
N ASP A 390 -15.16 15.14 -23.75
CA ASP A 390 -15.20 16.42 -23.04
C ASP A 390 -16.50 17.19 -23.32
N GLU A 391 -16.97 17.21 -24.58
CA GLU A 391 -18.22 17.86 -24.99
C GLU A 391 -19.47 17.32 -24.26
N VAL A 392 -19.44 16.05 -23.84
CA VAL A 392 -20.52 15.43 -23.06
C VAL A 392 -20.38 15.81 -21.60
N LEU A 393 -19.15 15.79 -21.06
CA LEU A 393 -18.88 16.16 -19.68
C LEU A 393 -19.25 17.63 -19.40
N ASP A 394 -19.02 18.52 -20.37
CA ASP A 394 -19.29 19.96 -20.26
C ASP A 394 -20.78 20.28 -20.09
N VAL A 395 -21.67 19.48 -20.70
CA VAL A 395 -23.13 19.68 -20.61
C VAL A 395 -23.78 18.95 -19.44
N CYS A 396 -23.07 18.06 -18.75
CA CYS A 396 -23.61 17.30 -17.63
C CYS A 396 -23.68 18.12 -16.34
N SER A 397 -24.77 17.97 -15.59
CA SER A 397 -24.89 18.49 -14.23
C SER A 397 -23.91 17.81 -13.27
N ASP A 398 -23.66 18.42 -12.11
CA ASP A 398 -22.82 17.81 -11.06
C ASP A 398 -23.39 16.47 -10.57
N ARG A 399 -24.71 16.30 -10.61
CA ARG A 399 -25.37 15.03 -10.28
C ARG A 399 -24.98 13.95 -11.27
N VAL A 400 -25.09 14.21 -12.57
CA VAL A 400 -24.74 13.24 -13.62
C VAL A 400 -23.23 13.00 -13.67
N LYS A 401 -22.40 14.03 -13.45
CA LYS A 401 -20.95 13.86 -13.23
C LYS A 401 -20.66 12.94 -12.04
N GLY A 402 -21.45 13.05 -10.97
CA GLY A 402 -21.44 12.13 -9.84
C GLY A 402 -21.69 10.68 -10.26
N TYR A 403 -22.74 10.44 -11.06
CA TYR A 403 -23.02 9.11 -11.62
C TYR A 403 -21.86 8.55 -12.44
N PHE A 404 -21.16 9.39 -13.20
CA PHE A 404 -19.99 8.99 -13.97
C PHE A 404 -18.69 8.81 -13.15
N GLY A 405 -18.75 8.95 -11.81
CA GLY A 405 -17.62 8.71 -10.93
C GLY A 405 -16.64 9.90 -10.80
N PHE A 406 -17.03 11.10 -11.24
CA PHE A 406 -16.20 12.32 -11.10
C PHE A 406 -16.35 13.01 -9.74
N LYS A 407 -17.23 12.50 -8.87
CA LYS A 407 -17.37 12.93 -7.47
C LYS A 407 -16.62 11.94 -6.58
N THR A 408 -15.76 12.45 -5.69
CA THR A 408 -15.11 11.62 -4.68
C THR A 408 -16.14 11.12 -3.67
N SER A 409 -15.93 9.95 -3.09
CA SER A 409 -16.75 9.40 -2.00
C SER A 409 -15.83 8.83 -0.90
N GLY A 410 -16.36 8.51 0.28
CA GLY A 410 -15.54 7.99 1.38
C GLY A 410 -14.72 6.73 1.01
N SER A 411 -15.19 5.96 0.02
CA SER A 411 -14.58 4.72 -0.47
C SER A 411 -13.76 4.85 -1.76
N ILE A 412 -13.91 5.96 -2.52
CA ILE A 412 -13.18 6.20 -3.77
C ILE A 412 -12.56 7.59 -3.74
N GLY A 413 -11.23 7.63 -3.93
CA GLY A 413 -10.46 8.88 -3.86
C GLY A 413 -10.09 9.30 -2.44
N GLY A 414 -10.04 8.32 -1.51
CA GLY A 414 -9.67 8.43 -0.09
C GLY A 414 -8.68 9.55 0.22
N GLY A 415 -9.27 10.71 0.49
CA GLY A 415 -8.63 11.90 0.99
C GLY A 415 -9.77 12.72 1.54
N TYR A 416 -9.84 12.83 2.87
CA TYR A 416 -10.67 13.80 3.56
C TYR A 416 -10.75 15.09 2.74
N TRP A 417 -11.98 15.46 2.39
CA TRP A 417 -12.32 16.51 1.46
C TRP A 417 -11.55 17.81 1.69
N ARG A 418 -10.55 18.03 0.84
CA ARG A 418 -9.90 19.32 0.57
C ARG A 418 -10.68 20.16 -0.45
N LYS A 419 -11.79 19.64 -0.99
CA LYS A 419 -12.59 20.29 -2.05
C LYS A 419 -13.41 21.49 -1.52
N GLN A 420 -13.87 21.47 -0.27
CA GLN A 420 -14.56 22.63 0.33
C GLN A 420 -13.63 23.83 0.62
N VAL A 421 -12.30 23.66 0.55
CA VAL A 421 -11.34 24.78 0.73
C VAL A 421 -10.93 25.39 -0.63
N LEU A 422 -11.04 24.65 -1.74
CA LEU A 422 -10.70 25.20 -3.06
C LEU A 422 -11.77 26.17 -3.57
N GLU A 423 -13.06 25.87 -3.35
CA GLU A 423 -14.14 26.79 -3.73
C GLU A 423 -14.26 28.00 -2.80
N ALA A 424 -13.78 27.89 -1.55
CA ALA A 424 -13.76 29.00 -0.59
C ALA A 424 -12.54 29.94 -0.74
N SER A 425 -11.56 29.63 -1.60
CA SER A 425 -10.28 30.36 -1.64
C SER A 425 -10.03 31.15 -2.93
N GLY A 426 -10.95 31.15 -3.89
CA GLY A 426 -11.00 32.13 -4.98
C GLY A 426 -9.76 32.26 -5.88
N ASN A 427 -8.83 31.30 -5.85
CA ASN A 427 -7.61 31.33 -6.66
C ASN A 427 -7.50 30.04 -7.49
N THR A 428 -8.16 30.02 -8.64
CA THR A 428 -7.86 29.08 -9.72
C THR A 428 -6.61 29.55 -10.46
N PHE A 429 -5.57 28.71 -10.46
CA PHE A 429 -4.37 28.93 -11.27
C PHE A 429 -4.65 28.41 -12.70
N ASP A 430 -4.60 29.29 -13.70
CA ASP A 430 -5.11 29.04 -15.06
C ASP A 430 -4.08 28.48 -16.04
N GLY A 431 -3.06 27.76 -15.57
CA GLY A 431 -2.11 27.06 -16.44
C GLY A 431 -1.28 27.94 -17.38
N THR A 432 -1.44 29.26 -17.38
CA THR A 432 -0.51 30.18 -18.03
C THR A 432 0.57 30.56 -17.03
N SER A 433 1.81 30.72 -17.51
CA SER A 433 3.02 31.00 -16.74
C SER A 433 3.00 32.39 -16.05
N GLY A 434 2.06 32.62 -15.14
CA GLY A 434 1.86 33.87 -14.41
C GLY A 434 1.28 33.65 -13.02
N GLY A 435 2.13 33.33 -12.04
CA GLY A 435 1.72 33.43 -10.62
C GLY A 435 2.58 32.70 -9.59
N LEU A 436 3.74 32.14 -9.97
CA LEU A 436 4.74 31.78 -8.97
C LEU A 436 5.33 33.06 -8.35
N PRO A 437 5.58 33.09 -7.02
CA PRO A 437 6.27 34.21 -6.41
C PRO A 437 7.62 34.47 -7.08
N SER A 438 8.03 35.73 -7.22
CA SER A 438 9.26 36.12 -7.92
C SER A 438 10.55 35.53 -7.34
N PHE A 439 10.52 35.06 -6.08
CA PHE A 439 11.63 34.37 -5.45
C PHE A 439 11.71 32.87 -5.80
N ILE A 440 10.72 32.31 -6.50
CA ILE A 440 10.70 30.92 -6.97
C ILE A 440 11.14 30.87 -8.43
N GLN A 441 11.95 29.87 -8.77
CA GLN A 441 12.44 29.67 -10.13
C GLN A 441 11.29 29.29 -11.06
N GLU A 442 11.31 29.81 -12.29
CA GLU A 442 10.38 29.40 -13.34
C GLU A 442 10.49 27.90 -13.62
N LEU A 443 9.35 27.27 -13.87
CA LEU A 443 9.25 25.84 -14.15
C LEU A 443 9.73 25.52 -15.58
N PRO A 444 10.14 24.26 -15.84
CA PRO A 444 10.43 23.80 -17.19
C PRO A 444 9.23 24.01 -18.13
N LYS A 445 9.50 24.42 -19.38
CA LYS A 445 8.46 24.74 -20.37
C LYS A 445 7.83 23.51 -21.03
N ASP A 446 8.44 22.36 -20.82
CA ASP A 446 8.06 21.05 -21.35
C ASP A 446 7.16 20.23 -20.42
N LEU A 447 6.77 20.79 -19.26
CA LEU A 447 5.75 20.18 -18.39
C LEU A 447 4.44 19.99 -19.15
N THR A 448 3.99 18.73 -19.20
CA THR A 448 2.70 18.36 -19.79
C THR A 448 1.54 18.91 -18.97
N VAL A 449 0.35 18.95 -19.59
CA VAL A 449 -0.88 19.42 -18.90
C VAL A 449 -1.21 18.50 -17.72
N GLU A 450 -1.02 17.19 -17.89
CA GLU A 450 -1.27 16.16 -16.89
C GLU A 450 -0.32 16.28 -15.69
N GLU A 451 0.98 16.50 -15.93
CA GLU A 451 1.97 16.75 -14.87
C GLU A 451 1.61 18.02 -14.09
N ASN A 452 1.22 19.09 -14.78
CA ASN A 452 0.82 20.34 -14.14
C ASN A 452 -0.44 20.16 -13.27
N GLN A 453 -1.45 19.44 -13.79
CA GLN A 453 -2.66 19.10 -13.02
C GLN A 453 -2.32 18.26 -11.78
N TYR A 454 -1.43 17.27 -11.92
CA TYR A 454 -0.98 16.44 -10.80
C TYR A 454 -0.25 17.26 -9.73
N LEU A 455 0.70 18.11 -10.13
CA LEU A 455 1.45 18.99 -9.22
C LEU A 455 0.54 20.03 -8.54
N THR A 456 -0.46 20.53 -9.26
CA THR A 456 -1.51 21.40 -8.71
C THR A 456 -2.35 20.66 -7.66
N ALA A 457 -2.79 19.43 -7.96
CA ALA A 457 -3.52 18.59 -7.01
C ALA A 457 -2.69 18.25 -5.76
N LYS A 458 -1.37 18.10 -5.90
CA LYS A 458 -0.42 17.97 -4.78
C LYS A 458 -0.13 19.28 -4.04
N GLN A 459 -0.69 20.40 -4.51
CA GLN A 459 -0.51 21.75 -3.97
C GLN A 459 0.95 22.23 -3.99
N CYS A 460 1.72 21.78 -4.98
CA CYS A 460 3.11 22.20 -5.16
C CYS A 460 3.23 23.71 -5.43
N PHE A 461 2.18 24.35 -5.95
CA PHE A 461 2.15 25.79 -6.24
C PHE A 461 1.48 26.63 -5.14
N THR A 462 1.12 26.02 -4.01
CA THR A 462 0.51 26.72 -2.87
C THR A 462 1.55 27.05 -1.81
N PHE A 463 1.66 28.33 -1.47
CA PHE A 463 2.63 28.87 -0.52
C PHE A 463 1.93 29.42 0.72
N PRO A 464 2.48 29.23 1.94
CA PRO A 464 1.93 29.84 3.13
C PRO A 464 2.25 31.34 3.18
N PRO A 465 1.67 32.12 4.12
CA PRO A 465 1.97 33.55 4.24
C PRO A 465 3.46 33.85 4.46
N ALA A 466 3.96 34.94 3.88
CA ALA A 466 5.38 35.31 3.92
C ALA A 466 6.01 35.33 5.35
N PRO A 467 5.33 35.79 6.42
CA PRO A 467 5.88 35.71 7.78
C PRO A 467 6.18 34.28 8.23
N PHE A 468 5.33 33.32 7.87
CA PHE A 468 5.53 31.90 8.20
C PHE A 468 6.68 31.30 7.39
N GLN A 469 6.76 31.64 6.10
CA GLN A 469 7.90 31.23 5.26
C GLN A 469 9.23 31.72 5.84
N ARG A 470 9.28 32.99 6.23
CA ARG A 470 10.45 33.61 6.86
C ARG A 470 10.85 32.86 8.13
N GLU A 471 9.91 32.62 9.04
CA GLU A 471 10.17 31.92 10.30
C GLU A 471 10.73 30.51 10.06
N VAL A 472 10.12 29.73 9.17
CA VAL A 472 10.54 28.36 8.84
C VAL A 472 11.94 28.34 8.23
N LEU A 473 12.22 29.20 7.25
CA LEU A 473 13.54 29.24 6.58
C LEU A 473 14.65 29.70 7.53
N LEU A 474 14.38 30.66 8.42
CA LEU A 474 15.34 31.07 9.45
C LEU A 474 15.58 29.94 10.45
N LYS A 475 14.54 29.19 10.85
CA LYS A 475 14.69 28.01 11.71
C LYS A 475 15.48 26.88 11.05
N PHE A 476 15.40 26.72 9.73
CA PHE A 476 16.31 25.83 9.00
C PHE A 476 17.76 26.31 9.09
N LEU A 477 18.03 27.60 8.91
CA LEU A 477 19.40 28.12 9.01
C LEU A 477 19.98 28.00 10.42
N GLU A 478 19.15 28.17 11.44
CA GLU A 478 19.53 28.04 12.86
C GLU A 478 19.79 26.57 13.25
N PHE A 479 18.84 25.66 13.00
CA PHE A 479 18.90 24.28 13.52
C PHE A 479 19.16 23.20 12.47
N GLY A 480 18.91 23.46 11.19
CA GLY A 480 19.10 22.48 10.10
C GLY A 480 20.47 22.57 9.44
N TYR A 481 20.94 23.79 9.15
CA TYR A 481 22.22 24.04 8.49
C TYR A 481 23.43 23.43 9.19
N PRO A 482 23.57 23.48 10.54
CA PRO A 482 24.70 22.85 11.24
C PRO A 482 24.84 21.34 10.97
N PHE A 483 23.72 20.66 10.68
CA PHE A 483 23.72 19.24 10.37
C PHE A 483 23.90 18.93 8.90
N LEU A 484 23.52 19.87 8.03
CA LEU A 484 23.43 19.71 6.60
C LEU A 484 23.71 21.04 5.88
N PRO A 485 24.98 21.46 5.76
CA PRO A 485 25.39 22.78 5.23
C PRO A 485 25.35 22.84 3.69
N ILE A 486 24.24 22.39 3.12
CA ILE A 486 24.06 22.16 1.68
C ILE A 486 23.55 23.37 0.92
N VAL A 487 23.38 24.52 1.56
CA VAL A 487 22.92 25.79 0.94
C VAL A 487 23.91 26.92 1.21
N ASN A 488 23.72 28.07 0.56
CA ASN A 488 24.41 29.31 0.93
C ASN A 488 23.51 30.10 1.90
N ILE A 489 24.03 30.41 3.10
CA ILE A 489 23.27 31.10 4.16
C ILE A 489 22.72 32.43 3.66
N ASP A 490 23.57 33.24 3.00
CA ASP A 490 23.20 34.57 2.50
C ASP A 490 22.01 34.48 1.52
N HIS A 491 22.04 33.50 0.62
CA HIS A 491 20.98 33.34 -0.38
C HIS A 491 19.65 32.95 0.26
N ILE A 492 19.65 31.98 1.18
CA ILE A 492 18.41 31.57 1.86
C ILE A 492 17.91 32.65 2.83
N SER A 493 18.82 33.39 3.47
CA SER A 493 18.46 34.56 4.30
C SER A 493 17.80 35.64 3.46
N ASP A 494 18.36 35.94 2.29
CA ASP A 494 17.76 36.88 1.35
C ASP A 494 16.38 36.40 0.86
N VAL A 495 16.19 35.10 0.60
CA VAL A 495 14.87 34.54 0.25
C VAL A 495 13.88 34.73 1.41
N ALA A 496 14.28 34.38 2.64
CA ALA A 496 13.45 34.52 3.83
C ALA A 496 13.06 35.99 4.12
N LEU A 497 13.93 36.94 3.79
CA LEU A 497 13.72 38.37 3.98
C LEU A 497 13.06 39.07 2.77
N GLY A 498 12.79 38.34 1.69
CA GLY A 498 12.24 38.93 0.45
C GLY A 498 13.23 39.84 -0.30
N ARG A 499 14.54 39.64 -0.09
CA ARG A 499 15.65 40.40 -0.68
C ARG A 499 16.40 39.63 -1.78
N ALA A 500 16.00 38.39 -2.04
CA ALA A 500 16.69 37.50 -2.97
C ALA A 500 16.77 38.05 -4.40
N ARG A 501 18.00 38.17 -4.90
CA ARG A 501 18.27 38.54 -6.30
C ARG A 501 18.18 37.36 -7.26
N LYS A 502 18.34 36.14 -6.74
CA LYS A 502 18.26 34.89 -7.50
C LYS A 502 17.11 34.05 -6.96
N PRO A 503 16.24 33.53 -7.82
CA PRO A 503 15.17 32.66 -7.38
C PRO A 503 15.71 31.34 -6.84
N ILE A 504 14.94 30.69 -5.97
CA ILE A 504 15.20 29.35 -5.46
C ILE A 504 14.37 28.32 -6.24
N PRO A 505 14.93 27.15 -6.57
CA PRO A 505 14.14 26.10 -7.20
C PRO A 505 12.99 25.62 -6.30
N LEU A 506 11.83 25.33 -6.91
CA LEU A 506 10.61 24.98 -6.18
C LEU A 506 10.77 23.69 -5.35
N LEU A 507 11.49 22.71 -5.90
CA LEU A 507 11.83 21.47 -5.20
C LEU A 507 12.60 21.76 -3.91
N LEU A 508 13.68 22.54 -4.02
CA LEU A 508 14.52 22.91 -2.89
C LEU A 508 13.76 23.74 -1.86
N TYR A 509 12.90 24.66 -2.31
CA TYR A 509 12.05 25.45 -1.42
C TYR A 509 11.18 24.54 -0.53
N HIS A 510 10.41 23.61 -1.12
CA HIS A 510 9.55 22.73 -0.33
C HIS A 510 10.36 21.80 0.59
N ALA A 511 11.53 21.32 0.13
CA ALA A 511 12.41 20.50 0.94
C ALA A 511 12.96 21.28 2.16
N LEU A 512 13.38 22.54 1.96
CA LEU A 512 13.84 23.42 3.05
C LEU A 512 12.73 23.77 4.03
N MET A 513 11.53 24.05 3.53
CA MET A 513 10.35 24.28 4.37
C MET A 513 10.05 23.05 5.25
N GLY A 514 10.04 21.86 4.65
CA GLY A 514 9.82 20.59 5.38
C GLY A 514 10.90 20.32 6.44
N ALA A 515 12.15 20.69 6.18
CA ALA A 515 13.23 20.55 7.16
C ALA A 515 13.15 21.59 8.28
N GLY A 516 12.92 22.87 7.96
CA GLY A 516 12.84 23.96 8.93
C GLY A 516 11.68 23.82 9.92
N LEU A 517 10.56 23.23 9.48
CA LEU A 517 9.38 22.98 10.32
C LEU A 517 9.67 22.08 11.54
N ALA A 518 10.77 21.32 11.54
CA ALA A 518 11.20 20.57 12.73
C ALA A 518 11.49 21.51 13.92
N ALA A 519 12.00 22.71 13.66
CA ALA A 519 12.43 23.66 14.67
C ALA A 519 11.43 24.79 14.96
N VAL A 520 10.26 24.78 14.32
CA VAL A 520 9.18 25.76 14.59
C VAL A 520 8.37 25.34 15.82
N ASP A 521 7.95 26.32 16.62
CA ASP A 521 7.14 26.08 17.81
C ASP A 521 5.73 25.57 17.47
N HIS A 522 5.18 24.72 18.33
CA HIS A 522 3.88 24.10 18.12
C HIS A 522 2.73 25.12 18.06
N LEU A 523 2.80 26.21 18.84
CA LEU A 523 1.77 27.25 18.84
C LEU A 523 1.78 28.03 17.51
N THR A 524 2.97 28.30 16.96
CA THR A 524 3.09 28.88 15.62
C THR A 524 2.45 27.97 14.57
N LEU A 525 2.73 26.66 14.60
CA LEU A 525 2.15 25.71 13.64
C LEU A 525 0.61 25.70 13.70
N LYS A 526 0.04 25.69 14.91
CA LYS A 526 -1.40 25.73 15.14
C LYS A 526 -2.03 27.02 14.61
N LYS A 527 -1.36 28.17 14.76
CA LYS A 527 -1.79 29.46 14.20
C LYS A 527 -1.95 29.40 12.67
N TYR A 528 -1.13 28.61 11.99
CA TYR A 528 -1.18 28.44 10.52
C TYR A 528 -1.96 27.20 10.07
N GLY A 529 -2.74 26.58 10.96
CA GLY A 529 -3.70 25.53 10.61
C GLY A 529 -3.14 24.10 10.63
N TYR A 530 -1.94 23.87 11.17
CA TYR A 530 -1.39 22.52 11.34
C TYR A 530 -1.68 21.98 12.75
N THR A 531 -2.09 20.73 12.85
CA THR A 531 -2.39 20.06 14.13
C THR A 531 -1.14 19.51 14.82
N SER A 532 -0.07 19.22 14.07
CA SER A 532 1.19 18.69 14.60
C SER A 532 2.40 19.05 13.74
N LYS A 533 3.62 18.96 14.31
CA LYS A 533 4.87 19.10 13.56
C LYS A 533 4.95 18.07 12.43
N CYS A 534 4.57 16.83 12.72
CA CYS A 534 4.64 15.75 11.74
C CYS A 534 3.68 15.97 10.56
N GLU A 535 2.47 16.48 10.80
CA GLU A 535 1.55 16.84 9.72
C GLU A 535 2.13 17.94 8.82
N ALA A 536 2.64 19.03 9.43
CA ALA A 536 3.22 20.15 8.70
C ALA A 536 4.40 19.71 7.83
N ARG A 537 5.34 18.95 8.42
CA ARG A 537 6.50 18.41 7.71
C ARG A 537 6.10 17.47 6.58
N ASN A 538 5.11 16.59 6.81
CA ASN A 538 4.60 15.68 5.79
C ASN A 538 4.01 16.44 4.60
N ALA A 539 3.27 17.53 4.83
CA ALA A 539 2.68 18.32 3.76
C ALA A 539 3.74 18.89 2.79
N PHE A 540 4.84 19.42 3.31
CA PHE A 540 5.93 19.94 2.48
C PHE A 540 6.81 18.84 1.88
N TYR A 541 7.03 17.75 2.60
CA TYR A 541 7.68 16.55 2.06
C TYR A 541 6.92 15.99 0.86
N CYS A 542 5.60 15.83 0.95
CA CYS A 542 4.79 15.34 -0.17
C CYS A 542 4.86 16.24 -1.41
N LYS A 543 4.91 17.57 -1.23
CA LYS A 543 5.09 18.53 -2.33
C LYS A 543 6.46 18.38 -2.98
N ALA A 544 7.53 18.42 -2.19
CA ALA A 544 8.90 18.26 -2.69
C ALA A 544 9.09 16.91 -3.39
N LYS A 545 8.57 15.84 -2.79
CA LYS A 545 8.63 14.49 -3.35
C LYS A 545 7.85 14.37 -4.67
N ALA A 546 6.68 15.01 -4.79
CA ALA A 546 5.94 15.01 -6.05
C ALA A 546 6.73 15.71 -7.18
N LEU A 547 7.43 16.80 -6.86
CA LEU A 547 8.31 17.48 -7.82
C LEU A 547 9.51 16.61 -8.21
N MET A 548 10.07 15.86 -7.26
CA MET A 548 11.16 14.92 -7.51
C MET A 548 10.71 13.72 -8.36
N ASP A 549 9.57 13.09 -8.02
CA ASP A 549 9.05 11.90 -8.70
C ASP A 549 8.60 12.20 -10.14
N MET A 550 8.29 13.46 -10.46
CA MET A 550 7.93 13.93 -11.81
C MET A 550 9.12 14.55 -12.55
N ASP A 551 10.34 14.40 -12.04
CA ASP A 551 11.58 14.90 -12.66
C ASP A 551 11.51 16.39 -13.08
N VAL A 552 10.78 17.22 -12.31
CA VAL A 552 10.58 18.65 -12.62
C VAL A 552 11.89 19.42 -12.49
N GLU A 553 12.77 18.98 -11.60
CA GLU A 553 14.08 19.59 -11.42
C GLU A 553 15.12 18.87 -12.27
N VAL A 554 15.90 19.63 -13.03
CA VAL A 554 16.98 19.12 -13.87
C VAL A 554 18.36 19.36 -13.25
N ASP A 555 18.49 20.36 -12.38
CA ASP A 555 19.75 20.65 -11.70
C ASP A 555 20.06 19.56 -10.68
N ARG A 556 21.05 18.73 -11.01
CA ARG A 556 21.54 17.65 -10.15
C ARG A 556 22.06 18.16 -8.80
N VAL A 557 22.49 19.42 -8.69
CA VAL A 557 22.86 20.00 -7.39
C VAL A 557 21.61 20.17 -6.50
N CYS A 558 20.53 20.69 -7.06
CA CYS A 558 19.23 20.80 -6.39
C CYS A 558 18.68 19.43 -5.99
N ILE A 559 18.77 18.43 -6.88
CA ILE A 559 18.38 17.05 -6.60
C ILE A 559 19.18 16.47 -5.42
N CYS A 560 20.52 16.65 -5.40
CA CYS A 560 21.35 16.24 -4.28
C CYS A 560 20.91 16.91 -2.97
N GLN A 561 20.65 18.22 -2.99
CA GLN A 561 20.22 18.98 -1.82
C GLN A 561 18.88 18.46 -1.28
N ALA A 562 17.89 18.28 -2.15
CA ALA A 562 16.57 17.78 -1.78
C ALA A 562 16.62 16.33 -1.26
N ALA A 563 17.36 15.44 -1.93
CA ALA A 563 17.54 14.06 -1.48
C ALA A 563 18.17 14.00 -0.07
N LEU A 564 19.19 14.82 0.20
CA LEU A 564 19.80 14.91 1.54
C LEU A 564 18.84 15.44 2.62
N LEU A 565 17.94 16.36 2.27
CA LEU A 565 16.90 16.84 3.19
C LEU A 565 15.86 15.75 3.49
N PHE A 566 15.56 14.88 2.51
CA PHE A 566 14.65 13.75 2.69
C PHE A 566 15.18 12.67 3.63
N VAL A 567 16.51 12.52 3.75
CA VAL A 567 17.13 11.59 4.72
C VAL A 567 16.65 11.85 6.16
N SER A 568 16.32 13.10 6.49
CA SER A 568 15.90 13.50 7.85
C SER A 568 14.39 13.33 8.08
N TRP A 569 13.68 12.65 7.16
CA TRP A 569 12.24 12.40 7.22
C TRP A 569 11.90 10.91 7.06
N ALA A 570 11.00 10.45 7.92
CA ALA A 570 10.45 9.11 7.93
C ALA A 570 8.93 9.21 7.68
N SER A 571 8.49 8.94 6.45
CA SER A 571 7.07 8.93 6.10
C SER A 571 6.48 7.55 6.38
N LYS A 572 5.37 7.46 7.12
CA LYS A 572 4.64 6.18 7.27
C LYS A 572 4.16 5.59 5.94
N ASN A 573 4.00 6.45 4.92
CA ASN A 573 3.43 6.08 3.63
C ASN A 573 4.48 6.01 2.51
N ASP A 574 5.77 6.18 2.82
CA ASP A 574 6.85 6.01 1.84
C ASP A 574 7.76 4.86 2.26
N ARG A 575 8.01 3.92 1.35
CA ARG A 575 8.89 2.77 1.59
C ARG A 575 10.37 3.13 1.42
N ARG A 576 10.69 4.35 0.94
CA ARG A 576 12.07 4.85 0.75
C ARG A 576 12.66 5.36 2.06
N ASP A 577 13.66 4.66 2.55
CA ASP A 577 14.39 4.95 3.79
C ASP A 577 15.57 5.92 3.59
N GLY A 578 16.26 6.27 4.68
CA GLY A 578 17.45 7.14 4.63
C GLY A 578 18.57 6.56 3.76
N TYR A 579 18.67 5.23 3.65
CA TYR A 579 19.66 4.56 2.80
C TYR A 579 19.35 4.79 1.32
N TYR A 580 18.08 4.73 0.89
CA TYR A 580 17.68 5.06 -0.47
C TYR A 580 18.04 6.51 -0.83
N TRP A 581 17.65 7.47 0.01
CA TRP A 581 17.85 8.90 -0.29
C TRP A 581 19.33 9.32 -0.30
N THR A 582 20.14 8.78 0.61
CA THR A 582 21.60 8.95 0.56
C THR A 582 22.21 8.33 -0.70
N GLY A 583 21.72 7.15 -1.12
CA GLY A 583 22.12 6.51 -2.37
C GLY A 583 21.80 7.36 -3.61
N LEU A 584 20.60 7.96 -3.66
CA LEU A 584 20.20 8.86 -4.73
C LEU A 584 21.11 10.10 -4.80
N ALA A 585 21.33 10.77 -3.65
CA ALA A 585 22.24 11.92 -3.58
C ALA A 585 23.66 11.55 -4.05
N LEU A 586 24.14 10.36 -3.67
CA LEU A 586 25.44 9.85 -4.08
C LEU A 586 25.54 9.63 -5.60
N SER A 587 24.53 9.03 -6.22
CA SER A 587 24.48 8.82 -7.67
C SER A 587 24.55 10.14 -8.46
N HIS A 588 23.84 11.17 -8.02
CA HIS A 588 23.92 12.50 -8.63
C HIS A 588 25.25 13.19 -8.37
N ALA A 589 25.82 13.06 -7.17
CA ALA A 589 27.14 13.60 -6.83
C ALA A 589 28.28 12.99 -7.65
N TYR A 590 28.25 11.68 -7.91
CA TYR A 590 29.19 11.03 -8.82
C TYR A 590 29.06 11.53 -10.25
N SER A 591 27.82 11.67 -10.73
CA SER A 591 27.53 12.21 -12.06
C SER A 591 27.99 13.66 -12.22
N LEU A 592 28.05 14.43 -11.14
CA LEU A 592 28.60 15.79 -11.08
C LEU A 592 30.12 15.83 -10.81
N SER A 593 30.75 14.66 -10.62
CA SER A 593 32.16 14.52 -10.22
C SER A 593 32.54 15.30 -8.95
N LEU A 594 31.62 15.43 -7.99
CA LEU A 594 31.89 16.20 -6.76
C LEU A 594 33.05 15.62 -5.93
N HIS A 595 33.19 14.29 -5.95
CA HIS A 595 34.30 13.54 -5.36
C HIS A 595 35.68 13.89 -5.91
N LYS A 596 35.75 14.46 -7.13
CA LYS A 596 37.00 14.82 -7.85
C LYS A 596 37.28 16.32 -7.83
N SER A 597 36.59 17.14 -7.03
CA SER A 597 36.78 18.59 -7.01
C SER A 597 38.20 18.97 -6.54
N ALA A 598 39.13 19.00 -7.49
CA ALA A 598 40.58 18.88 -7.31
C ALA A 598 41.31 20.18 -6.92
N ALA A 599 40.63 21.33 -6.81
CA ALA A 599 41.30 22.56 -6.40
C ALA A 599 41.49 22.59 -4.87
N ALA A 600 42.73 22.59 -4.39
CA ALA A 600 43.05 22.69 -2.95
C ALA A 600 42.46 23.96 -2.29
N THR A 601 42.09 24.98 -3.08
CA THR A 601 41.40 26.19 -2.61
C THR A 601 40.19 26.47 -3.49
N PRO A 602 38.96 26.59 -2.93
CA PRO A 602 37.78 26.92 -3.70
C PRO A 602 37.84 28.39 -4.15
N THR A 603 37.66 28.65 -5.45
CA THR A 603 37.74 30.00 -6.02
C THR A 603 36.38 30.68 -6.16
N THR A 604 35.30 29.90 -6.27
CA THR A 604 33.93 30.42 -6.41
C THR A 604 33.01 29.94 -5.28
N ASN A 605 31.90 30.67 -5.03
CA ASN A 605 30.85 30.21 -4.11
C ASN A 605 30.21 28.88 -4.54
N SER A 606 30.22 28.58 -5.84
CA SER A 606 29.76 27.30 -6.40
C SER A 606 30.67 26.15 -5.95
N ASP A 607 31.99 26.34 -6.00
CA ASP A 607 32.96 25.32 -5.58
C ASP A 607 32.84 25.02 -4.08
N ARG A 608 32.71 26.09 -3.27
CA ARG A 608 32.47 25.99 -1.83
C ARG A 608 31.21 25.17 -1.53
N LEU A 609 30.10 25.50 -2.19
CA LEU A 609 28.84 24.78 -2.03
C LEU A 609 28.96 23.31 -2.43
N ARG A 610 29.58 23.02 -3.57
CA ARG A 610 29.82 21.65 -4.07
C ARG A 610 30.64 20.82 -3.09
N ARG A 611 31.66 21.41 -2.46
CA ARG A 611 32.46 20.73 -1.44
C ARG A 611 31.66 20.45 -0.18
N ARG A 612 30.85 21.41 0.30
CA ARG A 612 29.95 21.18 1.45
C ARG A 612 28.90 20.11 1.15
N ILE A 613 28.34 20.07 -0.06
CA ILE A 613 27.39 19.02 -0.48
C ILE A 613 28.05 17.65 -0.48
N TRP A 614 29.25 17.51 -1.07
CA TRP A 614 29.99 16.25 -1.05
C TRP A 614 30.24 15.74 0.37
N TRP A 615 30.77 16.59 1.25
CA TRP A 615 31.03 16.20 2.64
C TRP A 615 29.75 15.97 3.44
N SER A 616 28.65 16.65 3.11
CA SER A 616 27.33 16.34 3.69
C SER A 616 26.85 14.93 3.30
N ILE A 617 27.13 14.48 2.07
CA ILE A 617 26.85 13.10 1.64
C ILE A 617 27.72 12.11 2.42
N VAL A 618 29.03 12.37 2.54
CA VAL A 618 29.95 11.50 3.31
C VAL A 618 29.48 11.35 4.76
N ILE A 619 29.14 12.47 5.42
CA ILE A 619 28.66 12.45 6.81
C ILE A 619 27.32 11.73 6.91
N LYS A 620 26.35 12.02 6.03
CA LYS A 620 25.02 11.42 6.10
C LYS A 620 25.02 9.94 5.74
N GLU A 621 25.88 9.49 4.82
CA GLU A 621 26.01 8.05 4.55
C GLU A 621 26.59 7.33 5.78
N ALA A 622 27.58 7.90 6.45
CA ALA A 622 28.09 7.35 7.71
C ALA A 622 27.00 7.30 8.80
N ASP A 623 26.29 8.40 9.03
CA ASP A 623 25.21 8.48 10.03
C ASP A 623 24.08 7.47 9.74
N VAL A 624 23.65 7.33 8.48
CA VAL A 624 22.60 6.38 8.08
C VAL A 624 23.10 4.94 8.20
N CYS A 625 24.28 4.63 7.67
CA CYS A 625 24.79 3.25 7.67
C CYS A 625 25.09 2.77 9.10
N ILE A 626 25.58 3.63 9.98
CA ILE A 626 25.80 3.28 11.39
C ILE A 626 24.49 3.18 12.17
N ALA A 627 23.46 3.97 11.84
CA ALA A 627 22.14 3.75 12.42
C ALA A 627 21.57 2.40 11.97
N MET A 628 21.67 2.08 10.68
CA MET A 628 21.03 0.90 10.09
C MET A 628 21.84 -0.40 10.13
N GLY A 629 23.10 -0.36 10.57
CA GLY A 629 24.02 -1.49 10.44
C GLY A 629 24.27 -1.93 8.99
N LYS A 630 24.29 -0.99 8.04
CA LYS A 630 24.48 -1.26 6.59
C LYS A 630 25.92 -1.03 6.16
N HIS A 631 26.33 -1.69 5.08
CA HIS A 631 27.63 -1.44 4.44
C HIS A 631 27.62 -0.09 3.71
N PRO A 632 28.62 0.80 3.90
CA PRO A 632 28.70 2.09 3.22
C PRO A 632 29.02 1.91 1.73
N ARG A 633 28.45 2.72 0.83
CA ARG A 633 28.71 2.61 -0.62
C ARG A 633 29.96 3.37 -1.03
N LEU A 634 30.26 4.47 -0.34
CA LEU A 634 31.45 5.27 -0.59
C LEU A 634 32.73 4.48 -0.31
N VAL A 635 33.80 4.86 -1.02
CA VAL A 635 35.19 4.52 -0.70
C VAL A 635 35.91 5.83 -0.40
N THR A 636 36.47 5.96 0.81
CA THR A 636 36.99 7.22 1.37
C THR A 636 38.47 7.46 1.07
N HIS A 637 38.95 7.18 -0.14
CA HIS A 637 40.36 7.37 -0.51
C HIS A 637 40.58 8.65 -1.33
N ALA A 638 41.62 9.42 -0.97
CA ALA A 638 42.11 10.60 -1.69
C ALA A 638 41.07 11.73 -1.91
N ILE A 639 40.26 12.02 -0.89
CA ILE A 639 39.25 13.08 -0.92
C ILE A 639 39.85 14.40 -0.37
N PRO A 640 39.66 15.56 -1.03
CA PRO A 640 40.06 16.86 -0.50
C PRO A 640 39.37 17.19 0.83
N GLU A 641 40.14 17.61 1.84
CA GLU A 641 39.62 17.96 3.17
C GLU A 641 38.57 19.08 3.14
N LEU A 642 37.64 19.04 4.10
CA LEU A 642 36.69 20.12 4.38
C LEU A 642 37.33 21.14 5.34
N ASN A 643 37.41 22.39 4.92
CA ASN A 643 38.15 23.44 5.63
C ASN A 643 37.27 24.68 5.83
N PHE A 644 37.68 25.59 6.71
CA PHE A 644 36.97 26.86 6.97
C PHE A 644 36.71 27.69 5.69
N LYS A 645 37.62 27.63 4.71
CA LYS A 645 37.49 28.35 3.43
C LYS A 645 36.32 27.86 2.55
N ASP A 646 35.78 26.69 2.86
CA ASP A 646 34.62 26.12 2.18
C ASP A 646 33.30 26.69 2.72
N PHE A 647 33.34 27.41 3.84
CA PHE A 647 32.24 28.20 4.35
C PHE A 647 32.42 29.66 3.89
N ALA A 648 31.33 30.36 3.60
CA ALA A 648 31.42 31.77 3.19
C ALA A 648 31.88 32.64 4.37
N ALA A 649 32.69 33.65 4.12
CA ALA A 649 32.94 34.71 5.10
C ALA A 649 31.67 35.55 5.23
N VAL A 650 31.12 35.67 6.44
CA VAL A 650 29.95 36.53 6.71
C VAL A 650 30.34 37.97 6.34
N PRO A 651 29.70 38.62 5.35
CA PRO A 651 29.98 40.01 5.05
C PRO A 651 29.43 40.86 6.19
N VAL A 652 30.32 41.56 6.89
CA VAL A 652 29.95 42.64 7.82
C VAL A 652 29.47 43.83 6.99
N SER A 653 28.21 43.81 6.55
CA SER A 653 27.49 45.06 6.22
C SER A 653 25.97 44.83 6.08
N SER A 654 25.23 45.75 6.70
CA SER A 654 23.77 46.03 6.66
C SER A 654 22.91 45.33 7.72
N SER A 655 22.67 46.08 8.80
CA SER A 655 22.09 45.69 10.09
C SER A 655 20.62 45.27 10.08
N ASP A 656 20.28 44.46 11.08
CA ASP A 656 19.25 44.74 12.11
C ASP A 656 18.83 43.45 12.88
N TYR A 657 19.37 42.27 12.53
CA TYR A 657 19.12 41.02 13.27
C TYR A 657 20.37 40.14 13.53
N LEU A 658 21.58 40.59 13.17
CA LEU A 658 22.83 39.89 13.43
C LEU A 658 23.94 40.89 13.76
N ASP A 659 23.71 41.74 14.78
CA ASP A 659 24.77 42.58 15.35
C ASP A 659 25.55 41.77 16.40
N SER A 660 26.44 40.90 15.92
CA SER A 660 27.63 40.52 16.69
C SER A 660 28.73 40.16 15.70
N GLU A 661 29.82 40.93 15.74
CA GLU A 661 31.12 40.60 15.16
C GLU A 661 31.37 39.08 15.23
N GLY A 662 31.62 38.43 14.09
CA GLY A 662 31.88 36.97 13.94
C GLY A 662 31.75 36.15 15.22
N SER A 663 30.51 35.83 15.61
CA SER A 663 30.26 35.23 16.92
C SER A 663 31.01 33.90 17.02
N THR A 664 31.61 33.65 18.19
CA THR A 664 32.27 32.38 18.54
C THR A 664 31.38 31.17 18.23
N ALA A 665 30.05 31.33 18.23
CA ALA A 665 29.08 30.31 17.87
C ALA A 665 29.18 29.82 16.40
N SER A 666 29.26 30.73 15.42
CA SER A 666 29.37 30.36 14.00
C SER A 666 30.66 29.60 13.71
N GLU A 667 31.76 30.02 14.34
CA GLU A 667 33.05 29.32 14.24
C GLU A 667 32.98 27.92 14.87
N LEU A 668 32.36 27.78 16.05
CA LEU A 668 32.18 26.48 16.70
C LEU A 668 31.32 25.52 15.88
N VAL A 669 30.25 26.00 15.22
CA VAL A 669 29.43 25.21 14.30
C VAL A 669 30.28 24.70 13.12
N GLN A 670 31.08 25.57 12.50
CA GLN A 670 31.95 25.19 11.38
C GLN A 670 33.00 24.15 11.81
N ILE A 671 33.64 24.35 12.97
CA ILE A 671 34.56 23.36 13.53
C ILE A 671 33.83 22.04 13.76
N ALA A 672 32.62 22.05 14.33
CA ALA A 672 31.87 20.83 14.59
C ALA A 672 31.54 20.08 13.29
N ILE A 673 31.16 20.78 12.23
CA ILE A 673 30.92 20.18 10.90
C ILE A 673 32.21 19.52 10.35
N ILE A 674 33.35 20.21 10.44
CA ILE A 674 34.65 19.67 10.01
C ILE A 674 35.03 18.43 10.83
N GLN A 675 34.78 18.46 12.13
CA GLN A 675 35.05 17.32 13.00
C GLN A 675 34.10 16.14 12.74
N ARG A 676 32.83 16.39 12.39
CA ARG A 676 31.91 15.35 11.90
C ARG A 676 32.41 14.71 10.60
N ALA A 677 32.96 15.51 9.67
CA ALA A 677 33.55 15.00 8.44
C ALA A 677 34.72 14.03 8.72
N LYS A 678 35.62 14.40 9.65
CA LYS A 678 36.73 13.54 10.08
C LYS A 678 36.26 12.26 10.76
N LEU A 679 35.29 12.38 11.68
CA LEU A 679 34.70 11.22 12.36
C LEU A 679 34.02 10.27 11.37
N ALA A 680 33.32 10.79 10.36
CA ALA A 680 32.64 9.98 9.35
C ALA A 680 33.60 9.07 8.56
N ILE A 681 34.87 9.47 8.38
CA ILE A 681 35.88 8.61 7.75
C ILE A 681 36.18 7.40 8.64
N ILE A 682 36.41 7.61 9.93
CA ILE A 682 36.67 6.54 10.90
C ILE A 682 35.45 5.61 10.99
N VAL A 683 34.23 6.16 11.01
CA VAL A 683 32.98 5.39 11.00
C VAL A 683 32.85 4.53 9.74
N HIS A 684 33.22 5.04 8.57
CA HIS A 684 33.22 4.24 7.35
C HIS A 684 34.21 3.07 7.42
N ASP A 685 35.38 3.28 8.02
CA ASP A 685 36.38 2.22 8.18
C ASP A 685 35.92 1.16 9.18
N ILE A 686 35.24 1.56 10.27
CA ILE A 686 34.55 0.64 11.19
C ILE A 686 33.48 -0.17 10.45
N LEU A 687 32.59 0.48 9.69
CA LEU A 687 31.51 -0.20 8.99
C LEU A 687 32.04 -1.20 7.96
N ARG A 688 33.08 -0.85 7.18
CA ARG A 688 33.72 -1.78 6.24
C ARG A 688 34.40 -2.94 6.96
N PHE A 689 35.08 -2.67 8.08
CA PHE A 689 35.69 -3.71 8.90
C PHE A 689 34.65 -4.71 9.41
N MET A 690 33.51 -4.23 9.94
CA MET A 690 32.44 -5.10 10.45
C MET A 690 31.84 -6.00 9.38
N HIS A 691 31.69 -5.49 8.14
CA HIS A 691 31.11 -6.24 7.03
C HIS A 691 32.13 -7.05 6.22
N SER A 692 33.43 -6.94 6.53
CA SER A 692 34.44 -7.75 5.87
C SER A 692 34.30 -9.22 6.31
N SER A 693 34.15 -10.14 5.35
CA SER A 693 34.06 -11.57 5.66
C SER A 693 35.32 -12.02 6.40
N PRO A 694 35.22 -12.89 7.44
CA PRO A 694 36.38 -13.54 8.02
C PRO A 694 37.11 -14.28 6.92
N SER A 695 38.21 -13.73 6.42
CA SER A 695 39.01 -14.41 5.40
C SER A 695 39.50 -15.72 6.01
N TYR A 696 39.23 -16.84 5.35
CA TYR A 696 39.70 -18.16 5.76
C TYR A 696 41.21 -18.07 6.10
N GLY A 697 41.55 -18.20 7.39
CA GLY A 697 42.94 -18.16 7.87
C GLY A 697 43.34 -16.98 8.78
N ARG A 698 42.48 -15.99 9.08
CA ARG A 698 42.79 -14.99 10.14
C ARG A 698 42.45 -15.53 11.53
N SER A 699 43.41 -15.48 12.45
CA SER A 699 43.21 -15.79 13.88
C SER A 699 42.29 -14.77 14.56
N ALA A 700 41.47 -15.19 15.53
CA ALA A 700 40.60 -14.33 16.34
C ALA A 700 41.38 -13.15 16.96
N ASN A 701 42.63 -13.37 17.37
CA ASN A 701 43.51 -12.31 17.93
C ASN A 701 43.80 -11.18 16.93
N SER A 702 43.82 -11.47 15.62
CA SER A 702 44.04 -10.43 14.59
C SER A 702 42.81 -9.54 14.39
N ARG A 703 41.61 -10.05 14.68
CA ARG A 703 40.37 -9.26 14.62
C ARG A 703 40.28 -8.33 15.83
N ASP A 704 40.49 -8.87 17.03
CA ASP A 704 40.48 -8.11 18.28
C ASP A 704 41.51 -6.96 18.25
N GLN A 705 42.74 -7.23 17.78
CA GLN A 705 43.74 -6.18 17.60
C GLN A 705 43.27 -5.06 16.67
N LYS A 706 42.49 -5.39 15.63
CA LYS A 706 41.94 -4.38 14.71
C LYS A 706 40.79 -3.58 15.33
N VAL A 707 39.98 -4.20 16.18
CA VAL A 707 38.95 -3.51 16.99
C VAL A 707 39.61 -2.45 17.86
N TRP A 708 40.64 -2.83 18.63
CA TRP A 708 41.36 -1.88 19.50
C TRP A 708 42.16 -0.83 18.73
N GLN A 709 42.63 -1.13 17.52
CA GLN A 709 43.22 -0.11 16.64
C GLN A 709 42.17 0.96 16.26
N LEU A 710 40.97 0.55 15.85
CA LEU A 710 39.89 1.48 15.48
C LEU A 710 39.35 2.24 16.70
N ASP A 711 39.31 1.61 17.87
CA ASP A 711 39.01 2.28 19.15
C ASP A 711 40.06 3.38 19.42
N ALA A 712 41.35 3.06 19.31
CA ALA A 712 42.42 4.04 19.48
C ALA A 712 42.31 5.21 18.48
N GLU A 713 41.98 4.95 17.21
CA GLU A 713 41.74 6.01 16.21
C GLU A 713 40.55 6.91 16.59
N LEU A 714 39.45 6.34 17.09
CA LEU A 714 38.30 7.09 17.62
C LEU A 714 38.69 7.93 18.85
N GLN A 715 39.46 7.37 19.78
CA GLN A 715 39.94 8.08 20.96
C GLN A 715 40.91 9.19 20.60
N ASP A 716 41.89 8.95 19.72
CA ASP A 716 42.84 9.96 19.27
C ASP A 716 42.13 11.15 18.63
N TRP A 717 41.13 10.88 17.79
CA TRP A 717 40.25 11.91 17.25
C TRP A 717 39.54 12.69 18.37
N ARG A 718 38.99 11.99 19.37
CA ARG A 718 38.28 12.61 20.51
C ARG A 718 39.18 13.52 21.34
N HIS A 719 40.45 13.14 21.54
CA HIS A 719 41.44 13.93 22.28
C HIS A 719 41.92 15.16 21.51
N GLN A 720 41.89 15.12 20.17
CA GLN A 720 42.21 16.26 19.32
C GLN A 720 41.09 17.32 19.25
N LEU A 721 39.90 17.03 19.78
CA LEU A 721 38.81 18.01 19.85
C LEU A 721 39.14 19.13 20.83
N PRO A 722 38.83 20.40 20.48
CA PRO A 722 38.88 21.50 21.43
C PRO A 722 38.06 21.18 22.69
N ILE A 723 38.55 21.56 23.88
CA ILE A 723 37.90 21.24 25.16
C ILE A 723 36.44 21.71 25.19
N LYS A 724 36.13 22.86 24.57
CA LYS A 724 34.76 23.40 24.46
C LYS A 724 33.78 22.49 23.69
N MET A 725 34.29 21.51 22.93
CA MET A 725 33.48 20.54 22.17
C MET A 725 33.28 19.21 22.91
N TRP A 726 33.84 19.08 24.11
CA TRP A 726 33.63 17.92 24.94
C TRP A 726 32.24 18.02 25.55
N TRP A 727 31.43 16.96 25.50
CA TRP A 727 30.03 17.06 25.95
C TRP A 727 29.89 17.51 27.41
N ASN A 728 30.83 17.12 28.28
CA ASN A 728 30.86 17.47 29.71
C ASN A 728 31.38 18.88 30.04
N GLN A 729 31.82 19.64 29.03
CA GLN A 729 32.32 21.02 29.20
C GLN A 729 31.57 21.99 28.28
N GLY A 730 31.16 21.54 27.09
CA GLY A 730 30.37 22.31 26.12
C GLY A 730 28.89 22.47 26.47
N LEU A 731 28.41 21.82 27.54
CA LEU A 731 27.03 21.93 28.04
C LEU A 731 26.93 22.69 29.38
N GLU A 732 28.06 23.19 29.90
CA GLU A 732 28.15 24.01 31.11
C GLU A 732 28.38 25.49 30.73
N GLY A 733 27.36 26.21 30.26
CA GLY A 733 27.48 27.67 30.02
C GLY A 733 26.60 28.26 28.91
N SER A 734 26.70 29.60 28.75
CA SER A 734 25.89 30.50 27.89
C SER A 734 26.10 30.35 26.37
N LEU A 735 26.21 29.12 25.87
CA LEU A 735 26.30 28.86 24.42
C LEU A 735 24.92 28.87 23.79
N ASP A 736 24.85 29.27 22.52
CA ASP A 736 23.60 29.27 21.77
C ASP A 736 23.06 27.84 21.57
N SER A 737 21.74 27.70 21.44
CA SER A 737 21.04 26.42 21.44
C SER A 737 21.49 25.51 20.29
N GLU A 738 21.70 26.08 19.11
CA GLU A 738 22.18 25.40 17.91
C GLU A 738 23.62 24.88 18.06
N VAL A 739 24.48 25.60 18.79
CA VAL A 739 25.86 25.18 19.06
C VAL A 739 25.85 23.98 20.01
N GLN A 740 25.07 24.07 21.09
CA GLN A 740 24.92 22.99 22.06
C GLN A 740 24.38 21.71 21.41
N LEU A 741 23.36 21.84 20.56
CA LEU A 741 22.78 20.73 19.81
C LEU A 741 23.80 20.08 18.86
N THR A 742 24.56 20.89 18.13
CA THR A 742 25.56 20.41 17.16
C THR A 742 26.70 19.66 17.85
N ILE A 743 27.23 20.20 18.96
CA ILE A 743 28.28 19.57 19.76
C ILE A 743 27.78 18.27 20.41
N SER A 744 26.55 18.27 20.92
CA SER A 744 25.94 17.08 21.51
C SER A 744 25.86 15.95 20.50
N PHE A 745 25.38 16.22 19.29
CA PHE A 745 25.26 15.21 18.25
C PHE A 745 26.62 14.72 17.74
N LEU A 746 27.63 15.60 17.66
CA LEU A 746 28.99 15.18 17.35
C LEU A 746 29.49 14.12 18.35
N ASN A 747 29.27 14.33 19.64
CA ASN A 747 29.63 13.36 20.67
C ASN A 747 28.75 12.10 20.60
N LEU A 748 27.45 12.23 20.34
CA LEU A 748 26.55 11.07 20.17
C LEU A 748 26.96 10.17 19.00
N SER A 749 27.37 10.73 17.85
CA SER A 749 27.90 9.95 16.72
C SER A 749 29.16 9.18 17.10
N TYR A 750 30.07 9.79 17.88
CA TYR A 750 31.27 9.13 18.38
C TYR A 750 30.92 7.96 19.32
N LEU A 751 30.02 8.18 20.28
CA LEU A 751 29.61 7.16 21.24
C LEU A 751 28.86 6.00 20.56
N MET A 752 28.03 6.31 19.54
CA MET A 752 27.37 5.29 18.74
C MET A 752 28.37 4.45 17.95
N ALA A 753 29.45 5.06 17.43
CA ALA A 753 30.54 4.33 16.79
C ALA A 753 31.29 3.39 17.74
N MET A 754 31.50 3.82 19.00
CA MET A 754 32.07 2.96 20.05
C MET A 754 31.17 1.74 20.32
N ILE A 755 29.85 1.94 20.50
CA ILE A 755 28.93 0.82 20.71
C ILE A 755 28.96 -0.12 19.50
N MET A 756 28.89 0.43 18.29
CA MET A 756 28.88 -0.33 17.05
C MET A 756 30.14 -1.20 16.89
N LEU A 757 31.32 -0.65 17.21
CA LEU A 757 32.61 -1.33 17.07
C LEU A 757 32.79 -2.51 18.04
N HIS A 758 32.35 -2.36 19.30
CA HIS A 758 32.56 -3.37 20.34
C HIS A 758 31.43 -4.41 20.44
N LYS A 759 30.22 -4.07 20.00
CA LYS A 759 29.03 -4.94 20.10
C LYS A 759 29.24 -6.36 19.54
N PRO A 760 29.87 -6.57 18.37
CA PRO A 760 30.04 -7.91 17.80
C PRO A 760 30.98 -8.82 18.60
N GLU A 761 31.83 -8.25 19.46
CA GLU A 761 32.89 -9.00 20.15
C GLU A 761 32.42 -9.61 21.49
N ILE A 762 31.17 -9.38 21.92
CA ILE A 762 30.66 -9.88 23.21
C ILE A 762 29.40 -10.72 23.00
N PRO A 763 29.44 -12.05 23.13
CA PRO A 763 28.22 -12.85 23.06
C PRO A 763 27.21 -12.40 24.14
N ALA A 764 25.96 -12.18 23.76
CA ALA A 764 24.92 -11.68 24.66
C ALA A 764 24.79 -12.53 25.95
N ARG A 765 24.94 -13.85 25.84
CA ARG A 765 24.92 -14.81 26.97
C ARG A 765 26.02 -14.56 28.01
N ARG A 766 27.16 -13.98 27.62
CA ARG A 766 28.29 -13.67 28.50
C ARG A 766 28.33 -12.21 28.96
N TRP A 767 27.31 -11.41 28.62
CA TRP A 767 27.24 -10.00 28.99
C TRP A 767 27.22 -9.79 30.51
N THR A 768 26.41 -10.59 31.23
CA THR A 768 26.26 -10.49 32.69
C THR A 768 27.49 -10.98 33.45
N GLU A 769 28.20 -11.99 32.92
CA GLU A 769 29.50 -12.47 33.42
C GLU A 769 30.58 -11.38 33.34
N SER A 770 30.41 -10.43 32.42
CA SER A 770 31.36 -9.32 32.21
C SER A 770 31.22 -8.18 33.25
N ILE A 771 30.39 -8.35 34.29
CA ILE A 771 30.19 -7.37 35.38
C ILE A 771 31.01 -7.71 36.62
N THR A 772 31.31 -8.98 36.87
CA THR A 772 31.96 -9.41 38.11
C THR A 772 33.42 -8.96 38.17
N THR A 773 33.74 -8.06 39.11
CA THR A 773 35.11 -7.57 39.39
C THR A 773 35.95 -8.55 40.22
N GLU A 774 35.36 -9.62 40.76
CA GLU A 774 36.08 -10.64 41.53
C GLU A 774 36.71 -11.67 40.56
N GLY A 775 37.82 -11.28 39.95
CA GLY A 775 38.72 -12.23 39.31
C GLY A 775 39.33 -13.13 40.38
N GLY A 776 38.76 -14.32 40.59
CA GLY A 776 39.47 -15.41 41.23
C GLY A 776 40.76 -15.72 40.47
N TRP A 777 41.80 -16.18 41.16
CA TRP A 777 43.04 -16.66 40.55
C TRP A 777 42.70 -17.81 39.56
N GLY A 778 42.59 -17.49 38.27
CA GLY A 778 42.17 -18.43 37.22
C GLY A 778 41.12 -17.95 36.20
N ALA A 779 40.82 -16.64 36.10
CA ALA A 779 39.91 -16.12 35.07
C ALA A 779 40.38 -16.45 33.64
N ASP A 780 39.46 -16.96 32.82
CA ASP A 780 39.64 -17.27 31.40
C ASP A 780 40.09 -16.00 30.63
N ASP A 781 41.13 -16.10 29.80
CA ASP A 781 41.69 -14.99 29.00
C ASP A 781 40.61 -14.35 28.11
N GLU A 782 39.66 -15.15 27.63
CA GLU A 782 38.52 -14.69 26.84
C GLU A 782 37.50 -13.89 27.65
N LEU A 783 37.28 -14.23 28.93
CA LEU A 783 36.37 -13.46 29.79
C LEU A 783 36.95 -12.06 30.09
N CYS A 784 38.26 -11.97 30.32
CA CYS A 784 38.94 -10.68 30.48
C CYS A 784 38.79 -9.79 29.24
N LYS A 785 38.87 -10.35 28.03
CA LYS A 785 38.62 -9.62 26.78
C LYS A 785 37.18 -9.09 26.71
N HIS A 786 36.18 -9.95 26.91
CA HIS A 786 34.78 -9.54 26.93
C HIS A 786 34.49 -8.41 27.94
N GLN A 787 35.12 -8.46 29.12
CA GLN A 787 35.00 -7.40 30.13
C GLN A 787 35.47 -6.04 29.62
N LEU A 788 36.56 -5.98 28.84
CA LEU A 788 37.07 -4.73 28.29
C LEU A 788 36.11 -4.14 27.25
N HIS A 789 35.62 -4.95 26.30
CA HIS A 789 34.62 -4.49 25.32
C HIS A 789 33.32 -4.04 26.02
N ALA A 790 32.86 -4.79 27.02
CA ALA A 790 31.63 -4.46 27.76
C ALA A 790 31.76 -3.12 28.50
N ARG A 791 32.95 -2.83 29.08
CA ARG A 791 33.24 -1.54 29.71
C ARG A 791 33.16 -0.38 28.71
N SER A 792 33.73 -0.53 27.52
CA SER A 792 33.64 0.49 26.46
C SER A 792 32.17 0.78 26.09
N MET A 793 31.36 -0.26 25.89
CA MET A 793 29.93 -0.10 25.55
C MET A 793 29.11 0.54 26.68
N ARG A 794 29.29 0.12 27.94
CA ARG A 794 28.57 0.69 29.09
C ARG A 794 28.87 2.17 29.27
N ARG A 795 30.16 2.54 29.21
CA ARG A 795 30.57 3.95 29.30
C ARG A 795 29.95 4.78 28.19
N ALA A 796 29.94 4.26 26.96
CA ALA A 796 29.31 4.94 25.84
C ALA A 796 27.80 5.15 26.06
N ALA A 797 27.08 4.11 26.49
CA ALA A 797 25.64 4.19 26.75
C ALA A 797 25.27 5.16 27.90
N ASP A 798 26.06 5.17 28.97
CA ASP A 798 25.90 6.12 30.08
C ASP A 798 26.07 7.57 29.61
N ASP A 799 27.15 7.86 28.89
CA ASP A 799 27.44 9.20 28.35
C ASP A 799 26.35 9.64 27.35
N MET A 800 25.88 8.73 26.48
CA MET A 800 24.78 9.01 25.55
C MET A 800 23.50 9.39 26.28
N THR A 801 23.15 8.64 27.33
CA THR A 801 21.94 8.90 28.12
C THR A 801 22.00 10.23 28.84
N MET A 802 23.18 10.58 29.35
CA MET A 802 23.43 11.86 30.01
C MET A 802 23.36 13.05 29.05
N ILE A 803 23.89 12.91 27.82
CA ILE A 803 23.75 13.94 26.78
C ILE A 803 22.27 14.14 26.44
N HIS A 804 21.51 13.07 26.23
CA HIS A 804 20.08 13.15 25.92
C HIS A 804 19.25 13.77 27.06
N ARG A 805 19.56 13.41 28.32
CA ARG A 805 18.97 14.07 29.49
C ARG A 805 19.24 15.56 29.48
N LYS A 806 20.48 15.97 29.18
CA LYS A 806 20.84 17.39 29.15
C LYS A 806 20.13 18.16 28.04
N LEU A 807 19.97 17.55 26.87
CA LEU A 807 19.18 18.13 25.77
C LEU A 807 17.71 18.33 26.15
N SER A 808 17.12 17.40 26.91
CA SER A 808 15.77 17.54 27.47
C SER A 808 15.67 18.67 28.50
N GLU A 809 16.62 18.76 29.44
CA GLU A 809 16.69 19.87 30.40
C GLU A 809 16.78 21.25 29.73
N LEU A 810 17.44 21.33 28.58
CA LEU A 810 17.59 22.55 27.79
C LEU A 810 16.39 22.83 26.86
N GLY A 811 15.40 21.93 26.81
CA GLY A 811 14.24 22.06 25.92
C GLY A 811 14.56 21.87 24.44
N LEU A 812 15.67 21.19 24.10
CA LEU A 812 16.14 20.98 22.73
C LEU A 812 15.65 19.67 22.10
N THR A 813 15.02 18.78 22.88
CA THR A 813 14.42 17.54 22.37
C THR A 813 13.47 17.74 21.18
N PRO A 814 12.64 18.80 21.12
CA PRO A 814 11.71 19.03 20.00
C PRO A 814 12.37 19.37 18.66
N VAL A 815 13.70 19.55 18.62
CA VAL A 815 14.46 19.94 17.42
C VAL A 815 15.58 18.95 17.07
N ILE A 816 15.68 17.82 17.78
CA ILE A 816 16.73 16.84 17.50
C ILE A 816 16.55 16.19 16.11
N PRO A 817 17.63 15.90 15.38
CA PRO A 817 17.54 15.20 14.10
C PRO A 817 16.95 13.79 14.22
N ALA A 818 16.28 13.29 13.17
CA ALA A 818 15.67 11.95 13.14
C ALA A 818 16.64 10.82 13.51
N LEU A 819 17.87 10.89 12.98
CA LEU A 819 18.91 9.90 13.22
C LEU A 819 19.37 9.84 14.69
N SER A 820 19.03 10.84 15.51
CA SER A 820 19.29 10.82 16.96
C SER A 820 18.49 9.72 17.65
N LEU A 821 17.39 9.25 17.07
CA LEU A 821 16.63 8.12 17.60
C LEU A 821 17.46 6.83 17.68
N ALA A 822 18.33 6.60 16.70
CA ALA A 822 19.28 5.47 16.71
C ALA A 822 20.23 5.57 17.90
N THR A 823 20.69 6.78 18.25
CA THR A 823 21.58 6.99 19.41
C THR A 823 20.87 6.66 20.73
N ILE A 824 19.59 7.02 20.87
CA ILE A 824 18.79 6.64 22.05
C ILE A 824 18.64 5.11 22.11
N CYS A 825 18.36 4.46 20.97
CA CYS A 825 18.16 3.02 20.93
C CYS A 825 19.46 2.22 21.16
N ALA A 826 20.61 2.73 20.70
CA ALA A 826 21.91 2.16 21.03
C ALA A 826 22.14 2.17 22.55
N ALA A 827 21.87 3.29 23.23
CA ALA A 827 21.97 3.36 24.70
C ALA A 827 20.99 2.43 25.41
N VAL A 828 19.72 2.43 24.97
CA VAL A 828 18.67 1.52 25.50
C VAL A 828 19.08 0.06 25.34
N SER A 829 19.67 -0.34 24.21
CA SER A 829 20.09 -1.72 23.98
C SER A 829 21.12 -2.20 25.01
N VAL A 830 22.09 -1.36 25.37
CA VAL A 830 23.10 -1.66 26.39
C VAL A 830 22.49 -1.68 27.79
N HIS A 831 21.65 -0.70 28.11
CA HIS A 831 21.00 -0.66 29.43
C HIS A 831 20.07 -1.85 29.64
N LEU A 832 19.29 -2.27 28.63
CA LEU A 832 18.47 -3.48 28.73
C LEU A 832 19.28 -4.75 29.04
N LEU A 833 20.50 -4.86 28.52
CA LEU A 833 21.41 -5.96 28.86
C LEU A 833 21.85 -5.90 30.34
N ASP A 834 22.18 -4.71 30.85
CA ASP A 834 22.54 -4.51 32.26
C ASP A 834 21.34 -4.65 33.22
N ALA A 835 20.12 -4.38 32.75
CA ALA A 835 18.89 -4.55 33.53
C ALA A 835 18.62 -6.03 33.87
N ARG A 836 19.23 -6.96 33.11
CA ARG A 836 19.19 -8.40 33.35
C ARG A 836 20.32 -8.91 34.24
N SER A 837 21.16 -8.02 34.77
CA SER A 837 22.29 -8.39 35.61
C SER A 837 21.86 -8.94 36.98
N THR A 838 22.64 -9.91 37.48
CA THR A 838 22.56 -10.41 38.86
C THR A 838 23.10 -9.38 39.87
N CYS A 839 23.93 -8.43 39.43
CA CYS A 839 24.42 -7.34 40.26
C CYS A 839 23.34 -6.28 40.48
N GLU A 840 22.88 -6.12 41.72
CA GLU A 840 21.81 -5.19 42.10
C GLU A 840 22.15 -3.73 41.78
N SER A 841 23.40 -3.31 42.02
CA SER A 841 23.85 -1.95 41.72
C SER A 841 23.82 -1.65 40.21
N ALA A 842 24.27 -2.60 39.37
CA ALA A 842 24.25 -2.46 37.92
C ALA A 842 22.81 -2.43 37.38
N ARG A 843 21.94 -3.32 37.88
CA ARG A 843 20.52 -3.38 37.51
C ARG A 843 19.79 -2.10 37.89
N SER A 844 19.96 -1.61 39.12
CA SER A 844 19.30 -0.39 39.61
C SER A 844 19.71 0.85 38.82
N LYS A 845 21.02 0.99 38.53
CA LYS A 845 21.53 2.08 37.69
C LYS A 845 20.95 2.02 36.29
N SER A 846 20.93 0.83 35.66
CA SER A 846 20.38 0.65 34.31
C SER A 846 18.90 1.01 34.24
N LEU A 847 18.07 0.59 35.21
CA LEU A 847 16.65 0.92 35.23
C LEU A 847 16.42 2.45 35.30
N ALA A 848 17.23 3.17 36.08
CA ALA A 848 17.16 4.64 36.13
C ALA A 848 17.55 5.31 34.79
N GLN A 849 18.57 4.75 34.10
CA GLN A 849 18.94 5.22 32.76
C GLN A 849 17.85 4.93 31.72
N LEU A 850 17.19 3.77 31.79
CA LEU A 850 16.07 3.42 30.91
C LEU A 850 14.85 4.33 31.12
N ASP A 851 14.52 4.67 32.37
CA ASP A 851 13.46 5.62 32.68
C ASP A 851 13.79 7.02 32.10
N THR A 852 15.07 7.41 32.11
CA THR A 852 15.56 8.64 31.45
C THR A 852 15.40 8.57 29.94
N CYS A 853 15.84 7.48 29.29
CA CYS A 853 15.67 7.28 27.85
C CYS A 853 14.19 7.29 27.44
N LEU A 854 13.30 6.70 28.25
CA LEU A 854 11.88 6.65 27.98
C LEU A 854 11.25 8.05 27.98
N THR A 855 11.65 8.91 28.93
CA THR A 855 11.21 10.30 29.00
C THR A 855 11.60 11.05 27.72
N VAL A 856 12.86 10.93 27.30
CA VAL A 856 13.33 11.56 26.05
C VAL A 856 12.60 11.00 24.84
N LEU A 857 12.38 9.68 24.72
CA LEU A 857 11.63 9.09 23.61
C LEU A 857 10.20 9.63 23.49
N GLN A 858 9.54 9.87 24.62
CA GLN A 858 8.18 10.45 24.64
C GLN A 858 8.17 11.89 24.14
N GLU A 859 9.15 12.71 24.52
CA GLU A 859 9.31 14.07 24.02
C GLU A 859 9.56 14.10 22.49
N VAL A 860 10.39 13.19 21.99
CA VAL A 860 10.71 13.04 20.56
C VAL A 860 9.53 12.51 19.74
N GLY A 861 8.61 11.77 20.36
CA GLY A 861 7.39 11.24 19.74
C GLY A 861 6.54 12.29 19.03
N ASN A 862 6.62 13.56 19.45
CA ASN A 862 5.92 14.68 18.83
C ASN A 862 6.55 15.16 17.51
N LEU A 863 7.79 14.76 17.23
CA LEU A 863 8.56 15.10 16.03
C LEU A 863 8.66 13.93 15.05
N HIS A 864 8.76 12.70 15.58
CA HIS A 864 8.95 11.47 14.84
C HIS A 864 7.91 10.43 15.21
N TYR A 865 7.11 10.01 14.23
CA TYR A 865 6.07 8.99 14.43
C TYR A 865 6.60 7.69 15.06
N THR A 866 7.85 7.33 14.76
CA THR A 866 8.52 6.09 15.22
C THR A 866 8.93 6.12 16.68
N ALA A 867 9.28 7.29 17.22
CA ALA A 867 9.73 7.42 18.60
C ALA A 867 8.62 7.05 19.59
N ALA A 868 7.36 7.37 19.28
CA ALA A 868 6.21 6.99 20.10
C ALA A 868 6.00 5.47 20.16
N ASP A 869 6.26 4.74 19.07
CA ASP A 869 6.12 3.29 19.05
C ASP A 869 7.27 2.59 19.78
N ILE A 870 8.51 3.10 19.62
CA ILE A 870 9.68 2.62 20.37
C ILE A 870 9.50 2.85 21.87
N ALA A 871 8.98 4.01 22.28
CA ALA A 871 8.70 4.29 23.69
C ALA A 871 7.80 3.22 24.33
N LYS A 872 6.78 2.73 23.60
CA LYS A 872 5.92 1.64 24.07
C LYS A 872 6.67 0.33 24.26
N ILE A 873 7.55 -0.02 23.31
CA ILE A 873 8.37 -1.24 23.38
C ILE A 873 9.31 -1.18 24.59
N VAL A 874 10.04 -0.07 24.75
CA VAL A 874 10.97 0.12 25.87
C VAL A 874 10.22 0.09 27.21
N ALA A 875 9.07 0.76 27.31
CA ALA A 875 8.25 0.74 28.52
C ALA A 875 7.78 -0.68 28.89
N ALA A 876 7.39 -1.48 27.91
CA ALA A 876 7.00 -2.88 28.13
C ALA A 876 8.19 -3.73 28.63
N SER A 877 9.37 -3.56 28.03
CA SER A 877 10.59 -4.25 28.45
C SER A 877 11.00 -3.88 29.89
N VAL A 878 10.97 -2.59 30.23
CA VAL A 878 11.26 -2.11 31.59
C VAL A 878 10.27 -2.69 32.61
N LYS A 879 8.98 -2.72 32.27
CA LYS A 879 7.94 -3.30 33.14
C LYS A 879 8.16 -4.80 33.38
N SER A 880 8.55 -5.54 32.35
CA SER A 880 8.86 -6.97 32.45
C SER A 880 10.04 -7.23 33.40
N VAL A 881 11.12 -6.45 33.28
CA VAL A 881 12.29 -6.57 34.17
C VAL A 881 11.91 -6.24 35.62
N LYS A 882 11.15 -5.17 35.86
CA LYS A 882 10.68 -4.77 37.20
C LYS A 882 9.72 -5.81 37.83
N LYS A 883 8.90 -6.51 37.04
CA LYS A 883 8.01 -7.59 37.52
C LYS A 883 8.81 -8.80 38.02
N ARG A 884 9.87 -9.20 37.29
CA ARG A 884 10.73 -10.33 37.67
C ARG A 884 11.48 -10.08 38.99
N GLU A 885 11.83 -8.83 39.29
CA GLU A 885 12.45 -8.44 40.57
C GLU A 885 11.53 -8.73 41.76
N LEU A 886 10.26 -8.33 41.65
CA LEU A 886 9.23 -8.60 42.66
C LEU A 886 9.02 -10.11 42.87
N GLU A 887 8.99 -10.89 41.79
CA GLU A 887 8.83 -12.35 41.84
C GLU A 887 10.09 -13.09 42.38
N SER A 888 11.29 -12.55 42.15
CA SER A 888 12.54 -13.12 42.68
C SER A 888 12.73 -12.86 44.18
N ASN A 889 12.22 -11.72 44.68
CA ASN A 889 12.25 -11.40 46.11
C ASN A 889 11.28 -12.28 46.93
N ASP A 890 10.21 -12.79 46.31
CA ASP A 890 9.24 -13.70 46.93
C ASP A 890 9.68 -15.18 46.95
N ARG A 891 10.66 -15.58 46.14
CA ARG A 891 11.19 -16.95 46.09
C ARG A 891 12.66 -16.98 46.48
N GLY A 892 12.93 -17.16 47.77
CA GLY A 892 14.29 -17.29 48.29
C GLY A 892 15.16 -18.28 47.51
N LEU A 893 16.35 -17.82 47.12
CA LEU A 893 17.55 -18.56 46.70
C LEU A 893 17.32 -19.99 46.17
N MET A 894 16.96 -20.12 44.90
CA MET A 894 17.42 -21.23 44.08
C MET A 894 17.98 -20.70 42.76
N THR A 895 19.15 -21.23 42.40
CA THR A 895 20.00 -20.90 41.25
C THR A 895 19.22 -20.78 39.94
N ILE A 896 19.12 -19.55 39.43
CA ILE A 896 18.51 -19.21 38.14
C ILE A 896 19.61 -19.30 37.07
N ASN A 897 19.92 -20.50 36.58
CA ASN A 897 20.81 -20.64 35.41
C ASN A 897 20.29 -21.62 34.33
N GLU A 898 19.10 -22.20 34.45
CA GLU A 898 18.65 -23.22 33.47
C GLU A 898 17.15 -23.17 33.11
N VAL A 899 16.57 -21.99 32.94
CA VAL A 899 15.24 -21.87 32.29
C VAL A 899 15.35 -20.95 31.08
N PRO A 900 15.14 -21.45 29.84
CA PRO A 900 15.07 -20.59 28.66
C PRO A 900 13.91 -19.61 28.83
N PHE A 901 14.19 -18.31 28.77
CA PHE A 901 13.15 -17.29 28.78
C PHE A 901 12.65 -17.09 27.36
N ASP A 902 11.49 -17.67 27.06
CA ASP A 902 10.77 -17.39 25.82
C ASP A 902 9.95 -16.11 26.02
N VAL A 903 10.55 -14.96 25.65
CA VAL A 903 9.92 -13.63 25.67
C VAL A 903 8.56 -13.64 24.95
N SER A 904 8.37 -14.54 23.98
CA SER A 904 7.11 -14.68 23.27
C SER A 904 5.97 -14.99 24.24
N ARG A 905 6.13 -15.81 25.28
CA ARG A 905 5.01 -16.29 26.11
C ARG A 905 4.38 -15.29 27.09
N GLU A 906 5.02 -14.17 27.39
CA GLU A 906 4.47 -13.11 28.29
C GLU A 906 4.16 -11.79 27.57
N LEU A 907 4.51 -11.66 26.30
CA LEU A 907 4.11 -10.53 25.47
C LEU A 907 2.61 -10.61 25.13
N PRO A 908 1.89 -9.47 24.99
CA PRO A 908 0.60 -9.43 24.33
C PRO A 908 0.70 -10.13 22.97
N GLN A 909 -0.35 -10.83 22.52
CA GLN A 909 -0.34 -11.59 21.26
C GLN A 909 0.15 -10.76 20.05
N THR A 910 -0.04 -9.44 20.10
CA THR A 910 0.43 -8.45 19.13
C THR A 910 1.95 -8.34 19.00
N ALA A 911 2.72 -8.60 20.05
CA ALA A 911 4.18 -8.56 20.03
C ALA A 911 4.82 -9.93 19.78
N ARG A 912 4.12 -11.06 19.98
CA ARG A 912 4.60 -12.40 19.57
C ARG A 912 4.74 -12.55 18.07
N ASN A 913 3.81 -11.96 17.32
CA ASN A 913 3.79 -12.04 15.86
C ASN A 913 4.83 -11.12 15.20
N MET A 914 5.51 -10.24 15.96
CA MET A 914 6.56 -9.35 15.45
C MET A 914 7.94 -10.02 15.29
N PHE A 915 8.18 -11.17 15.93
CA PHE A 915 9.54 -11.72 16.11
C PHE A 915 9.76 -13.13 15.54
N SER A 916 8.79 -13.70 14.79
CA SER A 916 8.88 -15.07 14.27
C SER A 916 9.51 -15.18 12.87
N THR A 917 10.23 -14.17 12.39
CA THR A 917 10.87 -14.20 11.06
C THR A 917 12.34 -13.81 11.09
N SER A 918 13.13 -14.51 11.89
CA SER A 918 14.55 -14.71 11.57
C SER A 918 15.02 -16.05 12.16
N VAL A 919 15.30 -16.99 11.25
CA VAL A 919 15.93 -18.30 11.49
C VAL A 919 15.03 -19.36 12.16
N GLU A 920 14.11 -19.96 11.39
CA GLU A 920 13.85 -21.41 11.48
C GLU A 920 13.09 -21.91 10.25
N SER A 921 13.82 -22.47 9.29
CA SER A 921 13.21 -23.31 8.27
C SER A 921 12.99 -24.72 8.84
N ARG A 922 11.73 -25.21 8.75
CA ARG A 922 11.22 -26.59 8.91
C ARG A 922 10.61 -26.95 10.28
N ARG A 923 9.27 -26.88 10.39
CA ARG A 923 8.33 -28.05 10.52
C ARG A 923 6.87 -27.61 10.77
N ASP A 924 5.99 -28.09 9.89
CA ASP A 924 4.58 -28.51 9.95
C ASP A 924 3.52 -27.90 10.92
N ASP A 925 2.45 -27.38 10.29
CA ASP A 925 0.99 -27.38 10.55
C ASP A 925 0.33 -27.01 11.92
N ILE A 926 -0.56 -26.00 11.90
CA ILE A 926 -2.03 -25.97 12.27
C ILE A 926 -2.54 -24.49 12.47
N PRO A 927 -3.82 -24.13 12.18
CA PRO A 927 -4.22 -22.79 11.71
C PRO A 927 -5.10 -21.91 12.64
N SER A 928 -5.25 -20.64 12.22
CA SER A 928 -6.33 -19.65 12.43
C SER A 928 -6.32 -18.73 13.67
N VAL A 929 -6.37 -17.41 13.41
CA VAL A 929 -7.46 -16.42 13.66
C VAL A 929 -6.83 -15.01 13.70
N GLY A 930 -7.44 -14.05 12.99
CA GLY A 930 -6.78 -12.86 12.44
C GLY A 930 -6.25 -11.80 13.40
N THR A 931 -5.26 -11.06 12.89
CA THR A 931 -4.94 -9.65 13.19
C THR A 931 -3.95 -9.17 12.13
N MET A 932 -4.34 -8.20 11.29
CA MET A 932 -3.62 -7.81 10.07
C MET A 932 -2.89 -6.45 10.18
N ASP A 933 -2.72 -5.88 11.37
CA ASP A 933 -2.33 -4.45 11.50
C ASP A 933 -0.94 -4.14 12.11
N ASN A 934 -0.14 -5.12 12.54
CA ASN A 934 1.08 -4.82 13.34
C ASN A 934 2.43 -5.28 12.73
N ILE A 935 2.42 -6.00 11.60
CA ILE A 935 3.65 -6.41 10.87
C ILE A 935 4.34 -5.21 10.21
N GLU A 936 3.60 -4.11 9.98
CA GLU A 936 4.13 -2.94 9.27
C GLU A 936 5.14 -2.11 10.08
N ILE A 937 5.14 -2.17 11.43
CA ILE A 937 5.84 -1.16 12.27
C ILE A 937 7.38 -1.28 12.20
N LEU A 938 7.94 -2.50 12.20
CA LEU A 938 9.40 -2.71 12.06
C LEU A 938 9.83 -2.81 10.58
N SER A 939 8.96 -3.34 9.71
CA SER A 939 9.21 -3.35 8.26
C SER A 939 9.22 -1.95 7.62
N ALA A 940 8.63 -0.95 8.31
CA ALA A 940 8.65 0.45 7.89
C ALA A 940 9.98 1.15 8.20
N PHE A 941 10.81 0.63 9.12
CA PHE A 941 12.05 1.31 9.57
C PHE A 941 13.17 0.30 9.90
N PRO A 942 13.92 -0.17 8.88
CA PRO A 942 15.03 -1.12 9.04
C PRO A 942 16.20 -0.58 9.88
N GLU A 943 16.19 0.73 10.19
CA GLU A 943 17.24 1.43 10.93
C GLU A 943 17.35 1.00 12.40
N MET A 944 16.33 0.31 12.92
CA MET A 944 16.22 0.01 14.35
C MET A 944 16.33 -1.47 14.66
N GLU A 945 16.03 -2.35 13.70
CA GLU A 945 16.10 -3.81 13.80
C GLU A 945 17.48 -4.26 14.31
N TYR A 946 18.54 -3.68 13.75
CA TYR A 946 19.93 -3.98 14.10
C TYR A 946 20.28 -3.79 15.59
N PHE A 947 19.70 -2.79 16.27
CA PHE A 947 20.01 -2.54 17.69
C PHE A 947 19.22 -3.45 18.63
N PHE A 948 18.02 -3.88 18.24
CA PHE A 948 17.16 -4.74 19.05
C PHE A 948 17.40 -6.25 18.83
N ASP A 949 17.98 -6.67 17.70
CA ASP A 949 18.35 -8.07 17.43
C ASP A 949 19.25 -8.70 18.53
N PHE A 950 20.04 -7.89 19.23
CA PHE A 950 20.99 -8.37 20.25
C PHE A 950 20.39 -8.52 21.66
N GLY A 951 19.23 -7.91 21.91
CA GLY A 951 18.50 -8.03 23.18
C GLY A 951 17.38 -9.08 23.14
N MET A 952 16.95 -9.47 21.93
CA MET A 952 15.83 -10.36 21.65
C MET A 952 16.22 -11.85 21.57
N ASP A 953 17.48 -12.14 21.19
CA ASP A 953 18.06 -13.50 21.11
C ASP A 953 18.38 -14.12 22.50
N LEU A 954 17.93 -13.47 23.58
CA LEU A 954 18.35 -13.70 24.98
C LEU A 954 17.16 -13.92 25.92
#